data_AF-A0A6G7T4B8-F1
#
_entry.id   AF-A0A6G7T4B8-F1
#
_cell.length_a   1.000
_cell.length_b   1.000
_cell.length_c   1.000
_cell.angle_alpha   90.00
_cell.angle_beta   90.00
_cell.angle_gamma   90.00
#
_symmetry.space_group_name_H-M   'P 1'
#
loop_
_entity.id
_entity.type
_entity.pdbx_description
1 polymer ?
#
loop_
_entity_poly.entity_id
_entity_poly.type
_entity_poly.pdbx_seq_one_letter_code
_entity_poly.pdbx_strand_id
1 'polypeptide(L)'
;MPRRLLLAATLATTLALPVVQAAHAAPHTSATPAQRAGAQQPGHRAAAPTTNPFDQVQRLARAPKFTAAQAPTPRSVTERGRIPGPQTRPSTAPHGPRPAVAPCTLDGITGLSPEQFADFLADPAVTADDCLRKLVWTWDARLVPVMSDAHVQAVARRITGLAAAHDGKNTRHLYEMFTYLHAVAYQDFSHDEIDITDGPTVDAIRRAVDAFATAARTFDVTRANADTLREALYAASAPGLRQHQLGLIRKVLATMDASHTATHKDTSWGNAALAALSVNYLGVYPGNKDTAFQTAVTADPNYRAVFKAFVGYTHLKGTPNAWVIRDALLEYGRFGEIAALKPGIITDLGALLGTTVQNYGEGSEPWAKVATWLNYFEACAPYGVCKADIEKRIFPRTYSYDKGAIKVRTALDRATVDQLYYASKQVRAQFHRVVGTVEPLAGDPNTTLNIVLYASRADYEIYHPLLTGMGTNNGGVYIERGATFYTYQRRVPQDSTLTLEELFRHEYVHYLNGRFAVPGFFGEGPWYQGDRTTAMDEGSAEFFDGSTRDNGIAVRRSLVKGIIADTAGGGPRMSINRLLHATYDGDGFRFYNYAGTFFEFLWRDHPAKLQEMYRHLRADDPAGFDSWRNRMGSDTGLQQQYDAFLDAQIAIVDDLFVPDTTFVPNGSLKLSTPADVQSALTAATASRPTCKDGGDPGYGRFVCTGRITANLSNSGSPDQVFKDMAETVDYFLLDRAKPAANNFADMNCSFGPTEIWSSGKAGSSDFSCEGPLRR
;
A
#
# COMPACT_ATOMS: atom_id res chain seq x y z
N MET A 1 3.02 -38.62 5.81
CA MET A 1 3.12 -38.19 4.40
C MET A 1 2.95 -36.68 4.37
N PRO A 2 3.88 -35.89 3.81
CA PRO A 2 3.81 -34.43 3.90
C PRO A 2 2.73 -33.88 2.96
N ARG A 3 1.80 -33.08 3.51
CA ARG A 3 0.78 -32.36 2.73
C ARG A 3 1.38 -31.09 2.10
N ARG A 4 1.81 -31.19 0.84
CA ARG A 4 1.99 -30.02 -0.03
C ARG A 4 0.86 -29.98 -1.06
N LEU A 5 -0.03 -28.99 -0.94
CA LEU A 5 -1.01 -28.58 -1.95
C LEU A 5 -0.97 -27.05 -1.98
N LEU A 6 -0.26 -26.43 -2.93
CA LEU A 6 -0.79 -26.07 -4.26
C LEU A 6 -2.05 -25.20 -4.17
N LEU A 7 -1.85 -23.88 -4.00
CA LEU A 7 -2.83 -22.90 -4.46
C LEU A 7 -2.67 -22.69 -5.97
N ALA A 8 -3.62 -23.22 -6.73
CA ALA A 8 -3.85 -22.83 -8.12
C ALA A 8 -5.37 -22.86 -8.37
N ALA A 9 -6.02 -21.70 -8.22
CA ALA A 9 -7.45 -21.55 -8.42
C ALA A 9 -7.75 -21.18 -9.89
N THR A 10 -8.00 -22.20 -10.72
CA THR A 10 -8.49 -22.03 -12.09
C THR A 10 -9.96 -21.60 -12.08
N LEU A 11 -10.26 -20.42 -12.65
CA LEU A 11 -11.62 -19.99 -12.98
C LEU A 11 -11.93 -20.36 -14.44
N ALA A 12 -12.89 -21.25 -14.66
CA ALA A 12 -13.45 -21.53 -15.96
C ALA A 12 -14.90 -22.04 -15.85
N THR A 13 -15.87 -21.26 -16.34
CA THR A 13 -17.01 -21.76 -17.14
C THR A 13 -17.81 -20.63 -17.81
N THR A 14 -17.76 -20.64 -19.15
CA THR A 14 -18.87 -20.41 -20.11
C THR A 14 -19.75 -19.14 -20.07
N LEU A 15 -19.60 -18.34 -21.14
CA LEU A 15 -20.61 -17.40 -21.65
C LEU A 15 -21.78 -18.11 -22.36
N ALA A 16 -22.98 -17.52 -22.28
CA ALA A 16 -24.04 -17.65 -23.28
C ALA A 16 -24.84 -16.34 -23.40
N LEU A 17 -24.96 -15.80 -24.62
CA LEU A 17 -25.77 -14.63 -24.99
C LEU A 17 -27.07 -15.09 -25.70
N PRO A 18 -28.16 -14.30 -25.69
CA PRO A 18 -28.41 -13.38 -26.82
C PRO A 18 -28.98 -11.99 -26.41
N VAL A 19 -28.45 -10.85 -26.88
CA VAL A 19 -28.77 -10.02 -28.09
C VAL A 19 -30.21 -9.45 -28.19
N VAL A 20 -30.31 -8.15 -28.61
CA VAL A 20 -31.50 -7.40 -29.13
C VAL A 20 -32.43 -6.81 -28.03
N GLN A 21 -32.94 -5.55 -28.03
CA GLN A 21 -33.00 -4.41 -28.99
C GLN A 21 -32.90 -3.02 -28.29
N ALA A 22 -32.95 -1.92 -29.05
CA ALA A 22 -32.74 -0.54 -28.59
C ALA A 22 -34.00 0.36 -28.57
N ALA A 23 -33.92 1.52 -27.88
CA ALA A 23 -33.96 2.88 -28.46
C ALA A 23 -34.88 3.97 -27.80
N HIS A 24 -34.40 5.23 -27.84
CA HIS A 24 -35.05 6.55 -27.66
C HIS A 24 -35.70 6.90 -26.28
N ALA A 25 -35.20 7.87 -25.48
CA ALA A 25 -35.04 9.34 -25.66
C ALA A 25 -36.32 10.15 -25.33
N ALA A 26 -36.45 10.77 -24.15
CA ALA A 26 -36.03 12.15 -23.78
C ALA A 26 -37.29 13.09 -23.66
N PRO A 27 -37.23 14.36 -23.18
CA PRO A 27 -36.23 15.12 -22.39
C PRO A 27 -36.87 15.80 -21.12
N HIS A 28 -36.21 16.85 -20.58
CA HIS A 28 -36.69 17.99 -19.74
C HIS A 28 -35.82 18.24 -18.48
N THR A 29 -34.75 19.06 -18.54
CA THR A 29 -34.66 20.55 -18.48
C THR A 29 -34.47 21.17 -17.09
N SER A 30 -33.19 21.44 -16.78
CA SER A 30 -32.65 22.76 -16.36
C SER A 30 -33.21 23.54 -15.15
N ALA A 31 -32.41 23.63 -14.07
CA ALA A 31 -32.09 24.91 -13.40
C ALA A 31 -30.87 24.83 -12.45
N THR A 32 -29.89 25.69 -12.67
CA THR A 32 -28.68 26.03 -11.86
C THR A 32 -28.88 27.42 -11.19
N PRO A 33 -27.89 28.08 -10.51
CA PRO A 33 -26.89 27.64 -9.50
C PRO A 33 -26.70 28.65 -8.31
N ALA A 34 -25.97 28.27 -7.24
CA ALA A 34 -25.08 29.14 -6.42
C ALA A 34 -24.35 28.27 -5.35
N GLN A 35 -23.01 28.15 -5.30
CA GLN A 35 -21.98 29.10 -4.81
C GLN A 35 -22.06 29.39 -3.28
N ARG A 36 -20.97 29.38 -2.48
CA ARG A 36 -19.53 29.02 -2.67
C ARG A 36 -18.81 29.00 -1.30
N ALA A 37 -17.62 28.35 -1.21
CA ALA A 37 -16.58 28.50 -0.16
C ALA A 37 -16.99 28.16 1.30
N GLY A 38 -16.10 27.97 2.29
CA GLY A 38 -14.64 28.08 2.41
C GLY A 38 -14.17 27.84 3.87
N ALA A 39 -12.85 27.77 4.06
CA ALA A 39 -11.95 27.62 5.26
C ALA A 39 -12.21 26.62 6.43
N GLN A 40 -11.23 26.02 7.15
CA GLN A 40 -9.91 25.39 6.84
C GLN A 40 -9.48 24.44 8.01
N GLN A 41 -8.41 23.65 7.82
CA GLN A 41 -7.72 22.70 8.74
C GLN A 41 -7.18 23.30 10.07
N PRO A 42 -6.50 22.55 10.99
CA PRO A 42 -6.19 21.10 11.12
C PRO A 42 -6.73 20.48 12.46
N GLY A 43 -6.31 19.33 13.05
CA GLY A 43 -5.55 18.15 12.60
C GLY A 43 -4.53 17.57 13.64
N HIS A 44 -4.63 16.29 14.06
CA HIS A 44 -3.68 15.58 14.97
C HIS A 44 -3.51 14.06 14.63
N ARG A 45 -2.37 13.44 15.01
CA ARG A 45 -1.92 12.06 14.62
C ARG A 45 -1.69 11.10 15.81
N ALA A 46 -1.86 9.80 15.57
CA ALA A 46 -1.39 8.68 16.42
C ALA A 46 -0.25 7.88 15.75
N ALA A 47 0.42 6.99 16.52
CA ALA A 47 1.64 6.27 16.14
C ALA A 47 1.43 5.12 15.10
N ALA A 48 2.54 4.61 14.55
CA ALA A 48 2.62 4.12 13.17
C ALA A 48 2.44 2.59 12.96
N PRO A 49 2.02 2.17 11.73
CA PRO A 49 2.21 0.80 11.23
C PRO A 49 3.70 0.54 10.91
N THR A 50 4.04 -0.54 10.20
CA THR A 50 5.27 -0.55 9.39
C THR A 50 5.23 0.70 8.51
N THR A 51 6.09 1.67 8.82
CA THR A 51 6.27 2.83 7.96
C THR A 51 6.90 2.30 6.70
N ASN A 52 6.10 2.15 5.64
CA ASN A 52 6.64 2.34 4.30
C ASN A 52 7.38 3.71 4.36
N PRO A 53 8.70 3.76 4.17
CA PRO A 53 9.45 5.00 4.32
C PRO A 53 9.10 6.04 3.23
N PHE A 54 8.31 5.63 2.23
CA PHE A 54 7.68 6.46 1.21
C PHE A 54 6.23 6.85 1.58
N ASP A 55 5.55 6.10 2.47
CA ASP A 55 4.31 6.53 3.17
C ASP A 55 4.63 7.29 4.48
N GLN A 56 5.67 8.14 4.44
CA GLN A 56 6.04 9.04 5.54
C GLN A 56 5.08 10.23 5.65
N VAL A 57 3.88 9.92 6.12
CA VAL A 57 2.74 10.83 6.13
C VAL A 57 2.58 11.49 7.49
N GLN A 58 1.66 12.44 7.66
CA GLN A 58 1.10 12.77 8.97
C GLN A 58 -0.43 12.66 8.91
N ARG A 59 -0.99 11.51 9.36
CA ARG A 59 -2.43 11.19 9.58
C ARG A 59 -3.14 12.22 10.52
N LEU A 60 -3.14 13.49 10.14
CA LEU A 60 -3.85 14.58 10.80
C LEU A 60 -5.29 14.54 10.30
N ALA A 61 -6.14 13.79 11.01
CA ALA A 61 -7.51 13.54 10.59
C ALA A 61 -8.38 14.81 10.66
N ARG A 62 -8.52 15.53 9.54
CA ARG A 62 -9.67 16.39 9.17
C ARG A 62 -9.50 17.03 7.78
N ALA A 63 -10.60 17.07 7.02
CA ALA A 63 -10.67 17.80 5.76
C ALA A 63 -10.75 19.33 5.99
N PRO A 64 -10.03 20.15 5.20
CA PRO A 64 -10.17 21.61 5.18
C PRO A 64 -11.31 22.07 4.25
N LYS A 65 -11.78 23.29 4.45
CA LYS A 65 -12.28 24.17 3.38
C LYS A 65 -11.17 25.26 3.12
N PHE A 66 -11.28 26.25 2.22
CA PHE A 66 -10.22 27.31 2.02
C PHE A 66 -10.60 28.79 2.31
N THR A 67 -9.80 29.58 3.08
CA THR A 67 -9.59 31.07 3.02
C THR A 67 -8.31 31.49 3.81
N ALA A 68 -7.83 32.75 3.66
CA ALA A 68 -6.40 33.08 3.74
C ALA A 68 -5.93 34.10 4.82
N ALA A 69 -4.61 34.05 5.10
CA ALA A 69 -3.65 35.14 5.42
C ALA A 69 -2.93 35.15 6.81
N GLN A 70 -1.61 34.90 6.72
CA GLN A 70 -0.44 35.47 7.44
C GLN A 70 -0.22 35.29 8.97
N ALA A 71 1.08 35.30 9.33
CA ALA A 71 1.66 34.84 10.60
C ALA A 71 2.43 35.95 11.34
N PRO A 72 2.88 35.70 12.58
CA PRO A 72 4.30 35.92 12.88
C PRO A 72 4.97 34.83 13.77
N THR A 73 6.30 34.81 13.72
CA THR A 73 7.24 34.05 14.57
C THR A 73 8.22 35.06 15.25
N PRO A 74 9.36 34.72 15.90
CA PRO A 74 9.90 33.44 16.42
C PRO A 74 10.47 33.54 17.89
N ARG A 75 11.19 32.48 18.34
CA ARG A 75 12.21 32.35 19.44
C ARG A 75 11.77 31.57 20.70
N SER A 76 12.63 30.82 21.42
CA SER A 76 13.98 30.26 21.12
C SER A 76 14.43 29.21 22.16
N VAL A 77 15.44 28.43 21.78
CA VAL A 77 16.16 27.30 22.44
C VAL A 77 16.82 27.57 23.82
N THR A 78 17.22 26.49 24.52
CA THR A 78 18.28 26.28 25.58
C THR A 78 17.81 26.09 27.05
N GLU A 79 18.41 25.28 27.96
CA GLU A 79 19.40 24.16 27.86
C GLU A 79 19.51 23.25 29.14
N ARG A 80 20.25 22.12 29.03
CA ARG A 80 21.06 21.29 30.00
C ARG A 80 20.81 21.25 31.54
N GLY A 81 21.03 20.06 32.14
CA GLY A 81 21.41 19.88 33.56
C GLY A 81 21.69 18.41 33.98
N ARG A 82 22.68 18.12 34.86
CA ARG A 82 23.14 16.77 35.29
C ARG A 82 22.92 16.47 36.80
N ILE A 83 22.92 15.17 37.17
CA ILE A 83 23.03 14.53 38.52
C ILE A 83 24.51 14.53 39.05
N PRO A 84 24.94 14.04 40.27
CA PRO A 84 24.33 13.04 41.20
C PRO A 84 24.49 13.24 42.76
N GLY A 85 23.96 12.30 43.58
CA GLY A 85 24.52 11.87 44.90
C GLY A 85 23.61 12.01 46.15
N PRO A 86 23.87 11.33 47.31
CA PRO A 86 24.80 10.21 47.59
C PRO A 86 24.12 8.96 48.26
N GLN A 87 24.92 7.97 48.72
CA GLN A 87 24.49 6.63 49.21
C GLN A 87 24.12 6.55 50.71
N THR A 88 23.30 5.55 51.09
CA THR A 88 23.54 4.65 52.27
C THR A 88 22.72 3.33 52.16
N ARG A 89 23.30 2.20 52.61
CA ARG A 89 22.62 0.90 52.80
C ARG A 89 22.39 0.62 54.31
N PRO A 90 21.36 -0.16 54.67
CA PRO A 90 21.46 -1.15 55.74
C PRO A 90 21.46 -2.60 55.21
N SER A 91 21.80 -3.57 56.07
CA SER A 91 21.99 -5.00 55.74
C SER A 91 21.23 -5.90 56.73
N THR A 92 21.25 -7.23 56.46
CA THR A 92 20.68 -8.38 57.19
C THR A 92 19.21 -8.73 56.88
N ALA A 93 18.79 -9.99 56.79
CA ALA A 93 19.46 -11.28 57.04
C ALA A 93 19.10 -12.33 55.95
N PRO A 94 19.84 -13.45 55.79
CA PRO A 94 19.66 -14.34 54.64
C PRO A 94 18.44 -15.26 54.77
N HIS A 95 17.70 -15.41 53.67
CA HIS A 95 16.87 -16.59 53.42
C HIS A 95 17.64 -17.52 52.47
N GLY A 96 17.50 -18.84 52.66
CA GLY A 96 18.23 -19.84 51.86
C GLY A 96 17.95 -19.69 50.37
N PRO A 97 18.89 -20.12 49.49
CA PRO A 97 18.72 -19.96 48.06
C PRO A 97 17.48 -20.73 47.59
N ARG A 98 16.50 -20.01 47.05
CA ARG A 98 15.56 -20.60 46.10
C ARG A 98 16.37 -21.24 44.96
N PRO A 99 15.91 -22.35 44.37
CA PRO A 99 16.46 -22.83 43.11
C PRO A 99 16.54 -21.66 42.12
N ALA A 100 17.66 -21.51 41.42
CA ALA A 100 17.77 -20.48 40.40
C ALA A 100 16.69 -20.72 39.34
N VAL A 101 15.87 -19.70 39.09
CA VAL A 101 14.88 -19.72 38.01
C VAL A 101 15.61 -20.01 36.70
N ALA A 102 15.02 -20.87 35.86
CA ALA A 102 15.60 -21.17 34.56
C ALA A 102 15.87 -19.87 33.78
N PRO A 103 17.02 -19.75 33.08
CA PRO A 103 17.30 -18.56 32.30
C PRO A 103 16.28 -18.44 31.17
N CYS A 104 15.84 -17.21 30.86
CA CYS A 104 14.95 -16.97 29.73
C CYS A 104 15.70 -17.10 28.39
N THR A 105 15.94 -18.35 28.01
CA THR A 105 16.59 -18.81 26.77
C THR A 105 15.96 -20.15 26.40
N LEU A 106 16.02 -20.53 25.12
CA LEU A 106 15.47 -21.82 24.67
C LEU A 106 16.07 -22.98 25.46
N ASP A 107 17.40 -23.04 25.55
CA ASP A 107 18.12 -24.09 26.28
C ASP A 107 17.78 -24.11 27.79
N GLY A 108 17.37 -22.96 28.36
CA GLY A 108 16.92 -22.85 29.74
C GLY A 108 15.53 -23.46 29.98
N ILE A 109 14.63 -23.38 29.00
CA ILE A 109 13.23 -23.84 29.15
C ILE A 109 12.97 -25.23 28.59
N THR A 110 13.64 -25.65 27.50
CA THR A 110 13.33 -26.88 26.75
C THR A 110 13.40 -28.17 27.59
N GLY A 111 14.18 -28.17 28.68
CA GLY A 111 14.33 -29.31 29.60
C GLY A 111 13.43 -29.26 30.85
N LEU A 112 12.57 -28.25 31.00
CA LEU A 112 11.68 -28.14 32.16
C LEU A 112 10.53 -29.17 32.07
N SER A 113 10.13 -29.74 33.20
CA SER A 113 8.88 -30.53 33.28
C SER A 113 7.64 -29.62 33.32
N PRO A 114 6.42 -30.13 33.04
CA PRO A 114 5.20 -29.34 32.97
C PRO A 114 4.95 -28.38 34.13
N GLU A 115 5.13 -28.83 35.38
CA GLU A 115 4.92 -27.98 36.56
C GLU A 115 6.10 -27.03 36.81
N GLN A 116 7.34 -27.42 36.48
CA GLN A 116 8.49 -26.50 36.54
C GLN A 116 8.40 -25.39 35.49
N PHE A 117 7.84 -25.68 34.32
CA PHE A 117 7.57 -24.68 33.28
C PHE A 117 6.42 -23.74 33.70
N ALA A 118 5.37 -24.26 34.33
CA ALA A 118 4.32 -23.44 34.93
C ALA A 118 4.84 -22.56 36.10
N ASP A 119 5.78 -23.07 36.91
CA ASP A 119 6.48 -22.29 37.94
C ASP A 119 7.42 -21.21 37.34
N PHE A 120 8.11 -21.51 36.23
CA PHE A 120 8.92 -20.55 35.48
C PHE A 120 8.05 -19.39 34.95
N LEU A 121 6.91 -19.67 34.31
CA LEU A 121 5.96 -18.64 33.86
C LEU A 121 5.33 -17.85 35.02
N ALA A 122 5.39 -18.36 36.25
CA ALA A 122 4.89 -17.69 37.45
C ALA A 122 5.93 -16.78 38.13
N ASP A 123 7.20 -16.78 37.68
CA ASP A 123 8.27 -16.10 38.38
C ASP A 123 8.38 -14.60 38.00
N PRO A 124 8.59 -13.68 38.96
CA PRO A 124 8.75 -12.25 38.70
C PRO A 124 9.89 -11.84 37.75
N ALA A 125 10.89 -12.69 37.51
CA ALA A 125 11.93 -12.45 36.52
C ALA A 125 11.49 -12.74 35.08
N VAL A 126 10.37 -13.45 34.88
CA VAL A 126 9.80 -13.78 33.58
C VAL A 126 8.70 -12.77 33.26
N THR A 127 8.86 -12.04 32.15
CA THR A 127 7.87 -11.05 31.69
C THR A 127 7.47 -11.32 30.24
N ALA A 128 6.23 -11.00 29.89
CA ALA A 128 5.75 -11.18 28.51
C ALA A 128 6.58 -10.39 27.49
N ASP A 129 6.98 -9.16 27.82
CA ASP A 129 7.60 -8.23 26.88
C ASP A 129 9.11 -8.47 26.69
N ASP A 130 9.87 -8.73 27.78
CA ASP A 130 11.33 -8.90 27.69
C ASP A 130 11.79 -10.34 27.53
N CYS A 131 11.00 -11.30 28.04
CA CYS A 131 11.32 -12.72 27.98
C CYS A 131 10.48 -13.42 26.89
N LEU A 132 9.18 -13.58 27.10
CA LEU A 132 8.36 -14.46 26.26
C LEU A 132 8.27 -13.99 24.80
N ARG A 133 8.15 -12.68 24.56
CA ARG A 133 8.07 -12.13 23.18
C ARG A 133 9.26 -12.51 22.30
N LYS A 134 10.45 -12.70 22.89
CA LYS A 134 11.68 -13.08 22.18
C LYS A 134 11.86 -14.61 22.06
N LEU A 135 11.03 -15.38 22.76
CA LEU A 135 11.26 -16.80 23.03
C LEU A 135 10.25 -17.73 22.36
N VAL A 136 8.94 -17.42 22.45
CA VAL A 136 7.86 -18.34 22.01
C VAL A 136 7.18 -17.95 20.69
N TRP A 137 7.48 -16.78 20.15
CA TRP A 137 6.86 -16.23 18.93
C TRP A 137 7.67 -16.48 17.66
N THR A 138 8.99 -16.60 17.77
CA THR A 138 9.84 -17.06 16.67
C THR A 138 9.92 -18.58 16.73
N TRP A 139 9.58 -19.25 15.63
CA TRP A 139 9.62 -20.71 15.58
C TRP A 139 11.03 -21.26 15.76
N ASP A 140 11.18 -22.21 16.68
CA ASP A 140 12.36 -23.05 16.88
C ASP A 140 11.88 -24.42 17.38
N ALA A 141 12.35 -25.51 16.79
CA ALA A 141 11.92 -26.87 17.15
C ALA A 141 12.20 -27.25 18.62
N ARG A 142 13.07 -26.52 19.31
CA ARG A 142 13.30 -26.65 20.77
C ARG A 142 12.10 -26.20 21.62
N LEU A 143 11.09 -25.54 21.04
CA LEU A 143 9.83 -25.21 21.71
C LEU A 143 8.88 -26.42 21.83
N VAL A 144 8.97 -27.41 20.94
CA VAL A 144 8.04 -28.55 20.90
C VAL A 144 7.87 -29.27 22.25
N PRO A 145 8.93 -29.59 23.02
CA PRO A 145 8.77 -30.28 24.31
C PRO A 145 7.91 -29.49 25.31
N VAL A 146 8.11 -28.17 25.38
CA VAL A 146 7.40 -27.28 26.31
C VAL A 146 6.05 -26.80 25.80
N MET A 147 5.70 -27.05 24.54
CA MET A 147 4.38 -26.78 23.95
C MET A 147 3.46 -28.01 23.88
N SER A 148 3.91 -29.16 24.40
CA SER A 148 3.12 -30.39 24.48
C SER A 148 1.91 -30.29 25.41
N ASP A 149 0.89 -31.13 25.17
CA ASP A 149 -0.39 -31.21 25.88
C ASP A 149 -0.21 -31.13 27.40
N ALA A 150 0.76 -31.89 27.94
CA ALA A 150 1.04 -31.94 29.37
C ALA A 150 1.46 -30.58 29.94
N HIS A 151 2.26 -29.80 29.21
CA HIS A 151 2.69 -28.46 29.58
C HIS A 151 1.56 -27.45 29.44
N VAL A 152 0.85 -27.49 28.31
CA VAL A 152 -0.34 -26.64 28.06
C VAL A 152 -1.39 -26.84 29.15
N GLN A 153 -1.72 -28.09 29.48
CA GLN A 153 -2.64 -28.44 30.56
C GLN A 153 -2.10 -28.04 31.94
N ALA A 154 -0.80 -28.15 32.23
CA ALA A 154 -0.21 -27.71 33.49
C ALA A 154 -0.34 -26.19 33.69
N VAL A 155 0.01 -25.40 32.67
CA VAL A 155 -0.13 -23.93 32.71
C VAL A 155 -1.60 -23.53 32.81
N ALA A 156 -2.50 -24.18 32.06
CA ALA A 156 -3.93 -23.93 32.14
C ALA A 156 -4.53 -24.27 33.53
N ARG A 157 -4.11 -25.38 34.16
CA ARG A 157 -4.45 -25.69 35.56
C ARG A 157 -3.90 -24.64 36.52
N ARG A 158 -2.67 -24.16 36.29
CA ARG A 158 -2.05 -23.12 37.14
C ARG A 158 -2.81 -21.80 37.08
N ILE A 159 -3.19 -21.35 35.90
CA ILE A 159 -4.09 -20.19 35.71
C ILE A 159 -5.40 -20.41 36.47
N THR A 160 -6.04 -21.58 36.29
CA THR A 160 -7.32 -21.91 36.94
C THR A 160 -7.24 -21.78 38.46
N GLY A 161 -6.14 -22.25 39.08
CA GLY A 161 -5.92 -22.15 40.52
C GLY A 161 -5.57 -20.74 41.04
N LEU A 162 -5.06 -19.85 40.18
CA LEU A 162 -4.66 -18.49 40.55
C LEU A 162 -5.71 -17.43 40.22
N ALA A 163 -6.57 -17.67 39.23
CA ALA A 163 -7.48 -16.68 38.65
C ALA A 163 -8.39 -16.01 39.68
N ALA A 164 -9.04 -16.77 40.56
CA ALA A 164 -9.99 -16.23 41.55
C ALA A 164 -9.33 -15.28 42.58
N ALA A 165 -8.01 -15.36 42.77
CA ALA A 165 -7.24 -14.61 43.78
C ALA A 165 -6.32 -13.54 43.17
N HIS A 166 -6.49 -13.21 41.88
CA HIS A 166 -5.74 -12.14 41.24
C HIS A 166 -6.18 -10.74 41.70
N ASP A 167 -5.28 -9.76 41.64
CA ASP A 167 -5.48 -8.39 42.16
C ASP A 167 -5.73 -7.35 41.06
N GLY A 168 -5.89 -7.79 39.82
CA GLY A 168 -5.97 -6.93 38.64
C GLY A 168 -4.66 -6.25 38.22
N LYS A 169 -3.52 -6.53 38.88
CA LYS A 169 -2.21 -5.89 38.63
C LYS A 169 -1.13 -6.86 38.13
N ASN A 170 -1.53 -8.09 37.79
CA ASN A 170 -0.64 -9.17 37.36
C ASN A 170 0.41 -9.63 38.39
N THR A 171 0.20 -9.43 39.70
CA THR A 171 1.12 -9.96 40.74
C THR A 171 1.14 -11.50 40.85
N ARG A 172 0.32 -12.18 40.04
CA ARG A 172 0.25 -13.64 39.90
C ARG A 172 0.69 -14.15 38.51
N HIS A 173 1.25 -13.28 37.66
CA HIS A 173 1.79 -13.63 36.34
C HIS A 173 0.82 -14.36 35.40
N LEU A 174 -0.47 -14.01 35.48
CA LEU A 174 -1.49 -14.55 34.57
C LEU A 174 -1.28 -14.04 33.13
N TYR A 175 -0.78 -12.81 32.96
CA TYR A 175 -0.46 -12.25 31.65
C TYR A 175 0.59 -13.08 30.93
N GLU A 176 1.68 -13.46 31.62
CA GLU A 176 2.72 -14.34 31.11
C GLU A 176 2.19 -15.73 30.75
N MET A 177 1.40 -16.35 31.63
CA MET A 177 0.81 -17.67 31.37
C MET A 177 -0.15 -17.67 30.17
N PHE A 178 -1.00 -16.64 30.04
CA PHE A 178 -1.85 -16.51 28.85
C PHE A 178 -1.07 -16.11 27.59
N THR A 179 0.00 -15.32 27.70
CA THR A 179 0.91 -15.02 26.57
C THR A 179 1.53 -16.30 26.02
N TYR A 180 1.93 -17.23 26.90
CA TYR A 180 2.37 -18.56 26.49
C TYR A 180 1.24 -19.36 25.81
N LEU A 181 0.04 -19.45 26.40
CA LEU A 181 -1.07 -20.21 25.79
C LEU A 181 -1.50 -19.63 24.42
N HIS A 182 -1.45 -18.31 24.25
CA HIS A 182 -1.67 -17.67 22.95
C HIS A 182 -0.55 -18.03 21.97
N ALA A 183 0.72 -17.97 22.37
CA ALA A 183 1.82 -18.41 21.51
C ALA A 183 1.66 -19.87 21.07
N VAL A 184 1.25 -20.79 21.96
CA VAL A 184 0.96 -22.18 21.58
C VAL A 184 -0.17 -22.25 20.55
N ALA A 185 -1.30 -21.58 20.79
CA ALA A 185 -2.42 -21.53 19.83
C ALA A 185 -2.05 -20.91 18.47
N TYR A 186 -1.02 -20.06 18.44
CA TYR A 186 -0.45 -19.52 17.20
C TYR A 186 0.48 -20.52 16.50
N GLN A 187 1.34 -21.24 17.22
CA GLN A 187 2.24 -22.23 16.62
C GLN A 187 1.46 -23.47 16.12
N ASP A 188 0.49 -23.97 16.89
CA ASP A 188 -0.46 -25.06 16.53
C ASP A 188 -1.09 -24.87 15.14
N PHE A 189 -1.41 -23.62 14.77
CA PHE A 189 -1.97 -23.30 13.45
C PHE A 189 -1.04 -23.58 12.26
N SER A 190 0.29 -23.60 12.48
CA SER A 190 1.30 -23.74 11.41
C SER A 190 2.23 -24.95 11.56
N HIS A 191 2.15 -25.68 12.68
CA HIS A 191 3.10 -26.72 13.08
C HIS A 191 2.37 -27.98 13.56
N ASP A 192 2.23 -28.96 12.66
CA ASP A 192 1.57 -30.27 12.89
C ASP A 192 2.17 -31.07 14.09
N GLU A 193 3.36 -30.70 14.56
CA GLU A 193 4.02 -31.27 15.75
C GLU A 193 3.49 -30.75 17.11
N ILE A 194 2.60 -29.75 17.10
CA ILE A 194 1.84 -29.27 18.24
C ILE A 194 0.36 -29.56 17.93
N ASP A 195 -0.38 -30.11 18.90
CA ASP A 195 -1.82 -30.33 18.79
C ASP A 195 -2.48 -29.97 20.13
N ILE A 196 -3.16 -28.83 20.20
CA ILE A 196 -3.98 -28.46 21.37
C ILE A 196 -5.48 -28.73 21.18
N THR A 197 -5.84 -29.52 20.16
CA THR A 197 -7.24 -29.80 19.79
C THR A 197 -7.83 -31.03 20.49
N ASP A 198 -7.02 -31.78 21.25
CA ASP A 198 -7.51 -32.89 22.08
C ASP A 198 -8.47 -32.42 23.19
N GLY A 199 -9.45 -33.28 23.51
CA GLY A 199 -10.50 -32.95 24.49
C GLY A 199 -9.97 -32.50 25.86
N PRO A 200 -9.07 -33.25 26.52
CA PRO A 200 -8.40 -32.83 27.75
C PRO A 200 -7.71 -31.46 27.69
N THR A 201 -6.96 -31.13 26.64
CA THR A 201 -6.26 -29.83 26.51
C THR A 201 -7.23 -28.69 26.24
N VAL A 202 -8.17 -28.87 25.30
CA VAL A 202 -9.27 -27.91 25.05
C VAL A 202 -10.03 -27.62 26.35
N ASP A 203 -10.39 -28.65 27.12
CA ASP A 203 -11.12 -28.50 28.38
C ASP A 203 -10.27 -27.84 29.49
N ALA A 204 -8.95 -28.04 29.50
CA ALA A 204 -8.03 -27.34 30.40
C ALA A 204 -7.94 -25.84 30.07
N ILE A 205 -7.68 -25.47 28.80
CA ILE A 205 -7.62 -24.06 28.36
C ILE A 205 -8.98 -23.38 28.58
N ARG A 206 -10.09 -24.04 28.24
CA ARG A 206 -11.45 -23.56 28.49
C ARG A 206 -11.67 -23.19 29.95
N ARG A 207 -11.27 -24.04 30.90
CA ARG A 207 -11.35 -23.75 32.35
C ARG A 207 -10.47 -22.58 32.76
N ALA A 208 -9.25 -22.49 32.23
CA ALA A 208 -8.32 -21.39 32.55
C ALA A 208 -8.93 -20.03 32.15
N VAL A 209 -9.46 -19.96 30.93
CA VAL A 209 -10.09 -18.76 30.38
C VAL A 209 -11.38 -18.41 31.12
N ASP A 210 -12.24 -19.39 31.43
CA ASP A 210 -13.50 -19.19 32.18
C ASP A 210 -13.25 -18.72 33.62
N ALA A 211 -12.29 -19.35 34.32
CA ALA A 211 -11.89 -18.96 35.68
C ALA A 211 -11.36 -17.51 35.73
N PHE A 212 -10.60 -17.09 34.72
CA PHE A 212 -10.20 -15.68 34.60
C PHE A 212 -11.37 -14.77 34.21
N ALA A 213 -12.18 -15.15 33.21
CA ALA A 213 -13.33 -14.37 32.73
C ALA A 213 -14.45 -14.16 33.77
N THR A 214 -14.46 -14.96 34.84
CA THR A 214 -15.44 -14.91 35.94
C THR A 214 -14.87 -14.35 37.25
N ALA A 215 -13.55 -14.17 37.38
CA ALA A 215 -12.94 -13.63 38.59
C ALA A 215 -13.34 -12.17 38.86
N ALA A 216 -13.49 -11.83 40.15
CA ALA A 216 -14.11 -10.58 40.60
C ALA A 216 -13.34 -9.30 40.24
N ARG A 217 -12.05 -9.41 39.86
CA ARG A 217 -11.15 -8.28 39.59
C ARG A 217 -10.77 -8.18 38.10
N THR A 218 -11.24 -9.08 37.24
CA THR A 218 -10.88 -9.16 35.80
C THR A 218 -11.29 -7.94 34.98
N PHE A 219 -12.38 -7.28 35.36
CA PHE A 219 -12.85 -6.06 34.71
C PHE A 219 -12.59 -4.79 35.54
N ASP A 220 -11.69 -4.86 36.55
CA ASP A 220 -11.10 -3.64 37.11
C ASP A 220 -10.33 -2.90 36.00
N VAL A 221 -10.41 -1.57 36.01
CA VAL A 221 -9.75 -0.71 35.01
C VAL A 221 -8.24 -0.66 35.25
N THR A 222 -7.53 -1.64 34.70
CA THR A 222 -6.07 -1.68 34.66
C THR A 222 -5.60 -2.11 33.27
N ARG A 223 -4.42 -1.63 32.86
CA ARG A 223 -3.75 -2.10 31.64
C ARG A 223 -3.45 -3.61 31.72
N ALA A 224 -3.03 -4.10 32.90
CA ALA A 224 -2.71 -5.50 33.11
C ALA A 224 -3.90 -6.43 32.83
N ASN A 225 -5.11 -6.06 33.27
CA ASN A 225 -6.32 -6.82 32.93
C ASN A 225 -6.62 -6.77 31.43
N ALA A 226 -6.54 -5.60 30.79
CA ALA A 226 -6.81 -5.46 29.36
C ALA A 226 -5.83 -6.29 28.50
N ASP A 227 -4.53 -6.22 28.80
CA ASP A 227 -3.52 -7.03 28.12
C ASP A 227 -3.72 -8.54 28.42
N THR A 228 -4.08 -8.94 29.64
CA THR A 228 -4.38 -10.36 29.96
C THR A 228 -5.66 -10.86 29.27
N LEU A 229 -6.71 -10.03 29.16
CA LEU A 229 -7.95 -10.33 28.44
C LEU A 229 -7.70 -10.54 26.94
N ARG A 230 -6.78 -9.76 26.35
CA ARG A 230 -6.31 -9.95 24.97
C ARG A 230 -5.69 -11.34 24.79
N GLU A 231 -4.71 -11.69 25.61
CA GLU A 231 -4.04 -13.00 25.53
C GLU A 231 -5.00 -14.16 25.80
N ALA A 232 -5.90 -14.04 26.78
CA ALA A 232 -6.88 -15.09 27.10
C ALA A 232 -7.86 -15.33 25.94
N LEU A 233 -8.29 -14.29 25.23
CA LEU A 233 -9.12 -14.42 24.04
C LEU A 233 -8.38 -15.08 22.88
N TYR A 234 -7.12 -14.71 22.63
CA TYR A 234 -6.34 -15.33 21.56
C TYR A 234 -5.90 -16.77 21.88
N ALA A 235 -5.57 -17.09 23.13
CA ALA A 235 -5.37 -18.46 23.59
C ALA A 235 -6.64 -19.31 23.35
N ALA A 236 -7.81 -18.71 23.54
CA ALA A 236 -9.10 -19.33 23.25
C ALA A 236 -9.53 -19.25 21.76
N SER A 237 -8.64 -18.84 20.86
CA SER A 237 -8.94 -18.72 19.42
C SER A 237 -8.64 -19.98 18.59
N ALA A 238 -8.08 -21.03 19.20
CA ALA A 238 -7.84 -22.32 18.54
C ALA A 238 -9.15 -23.08 18.26
N PRO A 239 -9.14 -24.08 17.35
CA PRO A 239 -10.30 -24.94 17.09
C PRO A 239 -10.85 -25.57 18.37
N GLY A 240 -12.17 -25.68 18.48
CA GLY A 240 -12.83 -26.29 19.66
C GLY A 240 -12.86 -25.42 20.93
N LEU A 241 -12.22 -24.24 20.96
CA LEU A 241 -12.29 -23.31 22.11
C LEU A 241 -13.28 -22.15 21.91
N ARG A 242 -13.43 -21.68 20.65
CA ARG A 242 -14.11 -20.42 20.32
C ARG A 242 -15.56 -20.37 20.81
N GLN A 243 -16.31 -21.46 20.66
CA GLN A 243 -17.75 -21.52 20.98
C GLN A 243 -18.05 -21.33 22.47
N HIS A 244 -17.04 -21.45 23.33
CA HIS A 244 -17.16 -21.17 24.76
C HIS A 244 -16.93 -19.69 25.10
N GLN A 245 -16.44 -18.87 24.17
CA GLN A 245 -15.99 -17.49 24.43
C GLN A 245 -17.04 -16.41 24.20
N LEU A 246 -18.24 -16.76 23.72
CA LEU A 246 -19.31 -15.80 23.41
C LEU A 246 -19.61 -14.87 24.60
N GLY A 247 -19.60 -15.40 25.83
CA GLY A 247 -19.79 -14.61 27.05
C GLY A 247 -18.64 -13.63 27.33
N LEU A 248 -17.39 -14.06 27.16
CA LEU A 248 -16.20 -13.22 27.37
C LEU A 248 -16.12 -12.11 26.30
N ILE A 249 -16.32 -12.44 25.04
CA ILE A 249 -16.38 -11.49 23.91
C ILE A 249 -17.41 -10.39 24.19
N ARG A 250 -18.63 -10.75 24.65
CA ARG A 250 -19.66 -9.76 25.01
C ARG A 250 -19.22 -8.83 26.14
N LYS A 251 -18.58 -9.35 27.20
CA LYS A 251 -18.07 -8.53 28.31
C LYS A 251 -16.97 -7.57 27.82
N VAL A 252 -16.03 -8.06 27.01
CA VAL A 252 -14.91 -7.25 26.49
C VAL A 252 -15.41 -6.16 25.54
N LEU A 253 -16.34 -6.47 24.63
CA LEU A 253 -16.93 -5.47 23.74
C LEU A 253 -17.77 -4.42 24.50
N ALA A 254 -18.42 -4.78 25.62
CA ALA A 254 -19.14 -3.83 26.46
C ALA A 254 -18.24 -2.74 27.07
N THR A 255 -16.94 -3.00 27.26
CA THR A 255 -15.97 -1.99 27.75
C THR A 255 -15.75 -0.82 26.78
N MET A 256 -16.30 -0.90 25.56
CA MET A 256 -16.32 0.18 24.57
C MET A 256 -17.59 1.04 24.63
N ASP A 257 -18.57 0.73 25.47
CA ASP A 257 -19.82 1.48 25.56
C ASP A 257 -19.66 2.88 26.21
N ALA A 258 -20.71 3.69 26.13
CA ALA A 258 -20.70 5.07 26.61
C ALA A 258 -20.59 5.21 28.15
N SER A 259 -21.02 4.19 28.90
CA SER A 259 -20.99 4.18 30.37
C SER A 259 -19.59 3.84 30.91
N HIS A 260 -18.82 3.03 30.18
CA HIS A 260 -17.46 2.63 30.54
C HIS A 260 -16.41 3.71 30.20
N THR A 261 -16.58 4.91 30.77
CA THR A 261 -15.77 6.12 30.50
C THR A 261 -14.28 5.96 30.76
N ALA A 262 -13.90 5.02 31.62
CA ALA A 262 -12.51 4.75 31.99
C ALA A 262 -11.80 3.73 31.08
N THR A 263 -12.51 2.99 30.23
CA THR A 263 -11.93 1.97 29.32
C THR A 263 -12.10 2.32 27.85
N HIS A 264 -13.22 2.94 27.44
CA HIS A 264 -13.55 3.06 26.01
C HIS A 264 -12.59 3.94 25.19
N LYS A 265 -11.72 4.74 25.83
CA LYS A 265 -10.65 5.53 25.17
C LYS A 265 -9.25 4.94 25.31
N ASP A 266 -9.08 3.94 26.17
CA ASP A 266 -7.78 3.32 26.44
C ASP A 266 -7.48 2.28 25.35
N THR A 267 -6.33 2.43 24.70
CA THR A 267 -5.90 1.56 23.60
C THR A 267 -5.64 0.12 24.05
N SER A 268 -5.33 -0.11 25.33
CA SER A 268 -5.16 -1.45 25.90
C SER A 268 -6.47 -2.23 25.85
N TRP A 269 -7.57 -1.58 26.23
CA TRP A 269 -8.93 -2.14 26.12
C TRP A 269 -9.38 -2.25 24.65
N GLY A 270 -8.94 -1.32 23.80
CA GLY A 270 -9.07 -1.44 22.34
C GLY A 270 -8.42 -2.72 21.79
N ASN A 271 -7.22 -3.09 22.28
CA ASN A 271 -6.54 -4.32 21.87
C ASN A 271 -7.27 -5.59 22.37
N ALA A 272 -7.89 -5.55 23.55
CA ALA A 272 -8.77 -6.64 24.01
C ALA A 272 -10.03 -6.76 23.11
N ALA A 273 -10.63 -5.63 22.71
CA ALA A 273 -11.71 -5.62 21.73
C ALA A 273 -11.27 -6.18 20.36
N LEU A 274 -10.03 -5.90 19.91
CA LEU A 274 -9.48 -6.50 18.70
C LEU A 274 -9.41 -8.03 18.79
N ALA A 275 -8.95 -8.58 19.91
CA ALA A 275 -8.95 -10.02 20.14
C ALA A 275 -10.37 -10.59 20.11
N ALA A 276 -11.33 -9.90 20.71
CA ALA A 276 -12.74 -10.31 20.73
C ALA A 276 -13.35 -10.36 19.31
N LEU A 277 -13.06 -9.36 18.48
CA LEU A 277 -13.42 -9.35 17.06
C LEU A 277 -12.68 -10.42 16.25
N SER A 278 -11.41 -10.71 16.58
CA SER A 278 -10.59 -11.73 15.92
C SER A 278 -11.11 -13.15 16.17
N VAL A 279 -11.49 -13.48 17.41
CA VAL A 279 -12.11 -14.78 17.73
C VAL A 279 -13.45 -14.94 17.00
N ASN A 280 -14.23 -13.86 16.89
CA ASN A 280 -15.46 -13.85 16.09
C ASN A 280 -15.17 -14.14 14.60
N TYR A 281 -14.23 -13.42 13.99
CA TYR A 281 -13.81 -13.63 12.61
C TYR A 281 -13.45 -15.11 12.37
N LEU A 282 -12.56 -15.66 13.21
CA LEU A 282 -12.07 -17.03 13.07
C LEU A 282 -13.18 -18.09 13.23
N GLY A 283 -14.19 -17.83 14.06
CA GLY A 283 -15.32 -18.74 14.26
C GLY A 283 -16.44 -18.62 13.22
N VAL A 284 -16.67 -17.42 12.65
CA VAL A 284 -17.71 -17.24 11.61
C VAL A 284 -17.18 -17.62 10.22
N TYR A 285 -15.93 -17.26 9.90
CA TYR A 285 -15.36 -17.35 8.55
C TYR A 285 -15.50 -18.77 7.95
N PRO A 286 -16.19 -18.95 6.80
CA PRO A 286 -16.49 -20.27 6.24
C PRO A 286 -15.26 -21.13 5.95
N GLY A 287 -14.10 -20.52 5.65
CA GLY A 287 -12.85 -21.25 5.38
C GLY A 287 -12.36 -22.09 6.57
N ASN A 288 -12.65 -21.66 7.80
CA ASN A 288 -12.25 -22.35 9.03
C ASN A 288 -13.18 -23.50 9.43
N LYS A 289 -14.37 -23.61 8.81
CA LYS A 289 -15.34 -24.71 9.00
C LYS A 289 -15.75 -24.95 10.46
N ASP A 290 -15.77 -23.92 11.29
CA ASP A 290 -16.07 -24.00 12.73
C ASP A 290 -17.58 -24.13 12.99
N THR A 291 -18.11 -25.33 12.75
CA THR A 291 -19.54 -25.63 12.88
C THR A 291 -20.05 -25.46 14.31
N ALA A 292 -19.19 -25.69 15.32
CA ALA A 292 -19.52 -25.52 16.73
C ALA A 292 -19.75 -24.04 17.07
N PHE A 293 -18.85 -23.16 16.65
CA PHE A 293 -19.00 -21.71 16.83
C PHE A 293 -20.20 -21.16 16.04
N GLN A 294 -20.32 -21.54 14.76
CA GLN A 294 -21.43 -21.11 13.91
C GLN A 294 -22.80 -21.53 14.48
N THR A 295 -22.90 -22.72 15.07
CA THR A 295 -24.11 -23.19 15.77
C THR A 295 -24.41 -22.36 17.02
N ALA A 296 -23.41 -22.16 17.89
CA ALA A 296 -23.56 -21.37 19.12
C ALA A 296 -23.97 -19.91 18.82
N VAL A 297 -23.31 -19.28 17.86
CA VAL A 297 -23.61 -17.91 17.41
C VAL A 297 -24.97 -17.81 16.73
N THR A 298 -25.44 -18.84 16.02
CA THR A 298 -26.79 -18.88 15.45
C THR A 298 -27.86 -18.88 16.55
N ALA A 299 -27.63 -19.65 17.62
CA ALA A 299 -28.54 -19.76 18.77
C ALA A 299 -28.59 -18.51 19.68
N ASP A 300 -27.52 -17.71 19.77
CA ASP A 300 -27.50 -16.49 20.62
C ASP A 300 -27.70 -15.17 19.81
N PRO A 301 -28.93 -14.64 19.70
CA PRO A 301 -29.18 -13.33 19.11
C PRO A 301 -28.61 -12.17 19.96
N ASN A 302 -28.46 -12.34 21.26
CA ASN A 302 -27.92 -11.29 22.14
C ASN A 302 -26.41 -11.12 21.94
N TYR A 303 -25.69 -12.20 21.62
CA TYR A 303 -24.29 -12.13 21.17
C TYR A 303 -24.16 -11.25 19.92
N ARG A 304 -24.93 -11.54 18.87
CA ARG A 304 -24.91 -10.77 17.61
C ARG A 304 -25.34 -9.31 17.80
N ALA A 305 -26.27 -9.05 18.72
CA ALA A 305 -26.74 -7.70 19.04
C ALA A 305 -25.65 -6.78 19.60
N VAL A 306 -24.65 -7.31 20.32
CA VAL A 306 -23.52 -6.50 20.84
C VAL A 306 -22.70 -5.89 19.71
N PHE A 307 -22.46 -6.62 18.63
CA PHE A 307 -21.76 -6.10 17.43
C PHE A 307 -22.60 -5.03 16.73
N LYS A 308 -23.90 -5.26 16.57
CA LYS A 308 -24.86 -4.30 15.98
C LYS A 308 -24.89 -2.97 16.75
N ALA A 309 -24.78 -3.01 18.08
CA ALA A 309 -24.88 -1.84 18.95
C ALA A 309 -23.81 -0.77 18.68
N PHE A 310 -22.65 -1.14 18.13
CA PHE A 310 -21.58 -0.20 17.79
C PHE A 310 -22.02 0.89 16.80
N VAL A 311 -23.07 0.68 16.00
CA VAL A 311 -23.65 1.76 15.17
C VAL A 311 -24.05 2.99 15.99
N GLY A 312 -24.41 2.81 17.27
CA GLY A 312 -24.77 3.87 18.20
C GLY A 312 -23.61 4.46 19.01
N TYR A 313 -22.40 3.89 18.95
CA TYR A 313 -21.26 4.23 19.83
C TYR A 313 -20.54 5.52 19.38
N THR A 314 -21.31 6.57 19.16
CA THR A 314 -20.86 7.86 18.64
C THR A 314 -19.89 8.61 19.56
N HIS A 315 -19.78 8.21 20.84
CA HIS A 315 -18.79 8.72 21.81
C HIS A 315 -17.36 8.28 21.50
N LEU A 316 -17.17 7.21 20.71
CA LEU A 316 -15.85 6.76 20.24
C LEU A 316 -15.29 7.61 19.10
N LYS A 317 -16.07 8.51 18.48
CA LYS A 317 -15.60 9.37 17.39
C LYS A 317 -14.41 10.23 17.83
N GLY A 318 -13.32 10.17 17.06
CA GLY A 318 -12.10 10.94 17.35
C GLY A 318 -11.30 10.45 18.55
N THR A 319 -11.66 9.31 19.16
CA THR A 319 -10.82 8.62 20.15
C THR A 319 -9.87 7.64 19.45
N PRO A 320 -8.81 7.16 20.12
CA PRO A 320 -7.95 6.10 19.57
C PRO A 320 -8.68 4.80 19.20
N ASN A 321 -9.84 4.54 19.82
CA ASN A 321 -10.65 3.33 19.61
C ASN A 321 -11.82 3.54 18.62
N ALA A 322 -11.84 4.65 17.86
CA ALA A 322 -12.87 4.91 16.84
C ALA A 322 -12.99 3.78 15.79
N TRP A 323 -11.89 3.08 15.51
CA TRP A 323 -11.84 1.96 14.56
C TRP A 323 -12.71 0.78 15.00
N VAL A 324 -12.94 0.58 16.31
CA VAL A 324 -13.76 -0.55 16.80
C VAL A 324 -15.19 -0.47 16.23
N ILE A 325 -15.71 0.73 15.96
CA ILE A 325 -17.03 0.94 15.36
C ILE A 325 -17.12 0.25 13.99
N ARG A 326 -16.18 0.55 13.08
CA ARG A 326 -16.22 0.01 11.71
C ARG A 326 -15.99 -1.50 11.72
N ASP A 327 -15.08 -1.99 12.56
CA ASP A 327 -14.69 -3.39 12.55
C ASP A 327 -15.73 -4.28 13.26
N ALA A 328 -16.43 -3.76 14.29
CA ALA A 328 -17.61 -4.42 14.86
C ALA A 328 -18.79 -4.51 13.88
N LEU A 329 -19.02 -3.48 13.04
CA LEU A 329 -20.04 -3.55 11.98
C LEU A 329 -19.63 -4.45 10.81
N LEU A 330 -18.34 -4.55 10.50
CA LEU A 330 -17.81 -5.57 9.59
C LEU A 330 -18.08 -6.97 10.13
N GLU A 331 -17.77 -7.24 11.40
CA GLU A 331 -18.03 -8.55 12.01
C GLU A 331 -19.52 -8.84 12.20
N TYR A 332 -20.36 -7.82 12.40
CA TYR A 332 -21.81 -7.98 12.40
C TYR A 332 -22.36 -8.46 11.04
N GLY A 333 -21.91 -7.84 9.94
CA GLY A 333 -22.31 -8.27 8.60
C GLY A 333 -21.81 -9.67 8.24
N ARG A 334 -20.67 -10.09 8.80
CA ARG A 334 -20.10 -11.42 8.62
C ARG A 334 -21.01 -12.55 9.09
N PHE A 335 -21.86 -12.32 10.08
CA PHE A 335 -22.85 -13.33 10.48
C PHE A 335 -23.76 -13.77 9.32
N GLY A 336 -23.90 -12.96 8.26
CA GLY A 336 -24.62 -13.34 7.03
C GLY A 336 -23.91 -14.38 6.15
N GLU A 337 -22.65 -14.72 6.43
CA GLU A 337 -21.97 -15.88 5.84
C GLU A 337 -22.50 -17.21 6.41
N ILE A 338 -23.15 -17.19 7.57
CA ILE A 338 -23.90 -18.34 8.11
C ILE A 338 -25.27 -18.38 7.43
N ALA A 339 -25.53 -19.42 6.65
CA ALA A 339 -26.72 -19.53 5.79
C ALA A 339 -28.06 -19.29 6.52
N ALA A 340 -28.20 -19.78 7.76
CA ALA A 340 -29.40 -19.60 8.59
C ALA A 340 -29.64 -18.15 9.04
N LEU A 341 -28.59 -17.32 9.07
CA LEU A 341 -28.65 -15.92 9.50
C LEU A 341 -28.71 -14.93 8.32
N LYS A 342 -28.25 -15.34 7.13
CA LYS A 342 -28.13 -14.48 5.93
C LYS A 342 -29.34 -13.57 5.65
N PRO A 343 -30.60 -14.04 5.64
CA PRO A 343 -31.74 -13.17 5.32
C PRO A 343 -31.97 -12.07 6.38
N GLY A 344 -31.81 -12.40 7.65
CA GLY A 344 -31.94 -11.44 8.75
C GLY A 344 -30.81 -10.42 8.76
N ILE A 345 -29.57 -10.86 8.54
CA ILE A 345 -28.41 -9.97 8.48
C ILE A 345 -28.48 -9.01 7.29
N ILE A 346 -28.90 -9.46 6.10
CA ILE A 346 -29.13 -8.56 4.95
C ILE A 346 -30.18 -7.49 5.29
N THR A 347 -31.30 -7.89 5.88
CA THR A 347 -32.37 -6.96 6.30
C THR A 347 -31.85 -5.90 7.28
N ASP A 348 -31.08 -6.34 8.28
CA ASP A 348 -30.49 -5.46 9.28
C ASP A 348 -29.40 -4.54 8.72
N LEU A 349 -28.53 -5.03 7.82
CA LEU A 349 -27.54 -4.21 7.12
C LEU A 349 -28.20 -3.08 6.32
N GLY A 350 -29.31 -3.38 5.64
CA GLY A 350 -30.12 -2.37 4.95
C GLY A 350 -30.61 -1.25 5.87
N ALA A 351 -31.13 -1.60 7.05
CA ALA A 351 -31.56 -0.63 8.06
C ALA A 351 -30.37 0.18 8.64
N LEU A 352 -29.21 -0.45 8.84
CA LEU A 352 -28.00 0.19 9.38
C LEU A 352 -27.41 1.26 8.45
N LEU A 353 -27.69 1.24 7.14
CA LEU A 353 -27.22 2.30 6.22
C LEU A 353 -27.73 3.69 6.65
N GLY A 354 -29.02 3.81 6.96
CA GLY A 354 -29.60 5.09 7.41
C GLY A 354 -28.97 5.58 8.72
N THR A 355 -28.79 4.68 9.68
CA THR A 355 -28.17 4.99 10.98
C THR A 355 -26.69 5.33 10.85
N THR A 356 -25.94 4.66 9.97
CA THR A 356 -24.53 4.98 9.74
C THR A 356 -24.35 6.33 9.04
N VAL A 357 -25.22 6.69 8.08
CA VAL A 357 -25.26 8.04 7.50
C VAL A 357 -25.57 9.09 8.58
N GLN A 358 -26.63 8.88 9.37
CA GLN A 358 -27.04 9.81 10.43
C GLN A 358 -25.95 10.03 11.47
N ASN A 359 -25.27 8.96 11.89
CA ASN A 359 -24.28 9.03 12.97
C ASN A 359 -22.89 9.45 12.47
N TYR A 360 -22.42 8.95 11.34
CA TYR A 360 -21.01 9.08 10.92
C TYR A 360 -20.82 9.82 9.59
N GLY A 361 -21.90 10.09 8.87
CA GLY A 361 -21.88 10.62 7.50
C GLY A 361 -21.88 9.50 6.45
N GLU A 362 -22.47 9.82 5.30
CA GLU A 362 -22.39 8.97 4.11
C GLU A 362 -20.95 8.86 3.63
N GLY A 363 -20.51 7.66 3.24
CA GLY A 363 -19.11 7.44 2.88
C GLY A 363 -18.13 7.39 4.05
N SER A 364 -18.62 7.29 5.29
CA SER A 364 -17.77 7.01 6.46
C SER A 364 -17.32 5.54 6.49
N GLU A 365 -16.25 5.22 7.23
CA GLU A 365 -15.79 3.83 7.38
C GLU A 365 -16.89 2.87 7.89
N PRO A 366 -17.70 3.22 8.92
CA PRO A 366 -18.80 2.36 9.38
C PRO A 366 -19.86 2.12 8.31
N TRP A 367 -20.23 3.15 7.54
CA TRP A 367 -21.14 3.04 6.40
C TRP A 367 -20.57 2.12 5.31
N ALA A 368 -19.28 2.26 5.01
CA ALA A 368 -18.61 1.46 3.99
C ALA A 368 -18.55 -0.03 4.37
N LYS A 369 -18.32 -0.39 5.64
CA LYS A 369 -18.34 -1.81 6.05
C LYS A 369 -19.73 -2.44 5.89
N VAL A 370 -20.80 -1.69 6.15
CA VAL A 370 -22.19 -2.14 5.89
C VAL A 370 -22.44 -2.30 4.39
N ALA A 371 -22.05 -1.32 3.58
CA ALA A 371 -22.20 -1.36 2.13
C ALA A 371 -21.36 -2.48 1.47
N THR A 372 -20.16 -2.79 1.97
CA THR A 372 -19.34 -3.92 1.52
C THR A 372 -20.10 -5.24 1.63
N TRP A 373 -20.75 -5.52 2.77
CA TRP A 373 -21.53 -6.75 2.94
C TRP A 373 -22.77 -6.80 2.04
N LEU A 374 -23.47 -5.68 1.87
CA LEU A 374 -24.61 -5.62 0.93
C LEU A 374 -24.17 -5.86 -0.53
N ASN A 375 -22.95 -5.46 -0.91
CA ASN A 375 -22.39 -5.81 -2.22
C ASN A 375 -21.95 -7.29 -2.29
N TYR A 376 -21.31 -7.82 -1.26
CA TYR A 376 -20.91 -9.24 -1.18
C TYR A 376 -22.09 -10.21 -1.23
N PHE A 377 -23.22 -9.85 -0.61
CA PHE A 377 -24.45 -10.63 -0.64
C PHE A 377 -25.36 -10.34 -1.85
N GLU A 378 -24.92 -9.51 -2.81
CA GLU A 378 -25.69 -9.07 -3.99
C GLU A 378 -27.03 -8.37 -3.64
N ALA A 379 -27.14 -7.82 -2.43
CA ALA A 379 -28.34 -7.21 -1.86
C ALA A 379 -28.29 -5.66 -1.84
N CYS A 380 -27.41 -5.04 -2.62
CA CYS A 380 -27.14 -3.61 -2.60
C CYS A 380 -28.22 -2.75 -3.30
N ALA A 381 -28.93 -3.30 -4.27
CA ALA A 381 -29.77 -2.54 -5.20
C ALA A 381 -30.95 -1.78 -4.56
N PRO A 382 -31.71 -2.33 -3.59
CA PRO A 382 -32.80 -1.61 -2.93
C PRO A 382 -32.36 -0.35 -2.18
N TYR A 383 -31.06 -0.22 -1.89
CA TYR A 383 -30.50 0.85 -1.07
C TYR A 383 -29.64 1.84 -1.88
N GLY A 384 -29.46 1.64 -3.19
CA GLY A 384 -28.63 2.50 -4.05
C GLY A 384 -27.15 2.51 -3.65
N VAL A 385 -26.65 1.41 -3.07
CA VAL A 385 -25.25 1.27 -2.63
C VAL A 385 -24.48 0.22 -3.44
N CYS A 386 -24.94 -0.16 -4.63
CA CYS A 386 -24.15 -1.06 -5.47
C CYS A 386 -22.86 -0.37 -5.93
N LYS A 387 -21.82 -1.15 -6.25
CA LYS A 387 -20.53 -0.62 -6.73
C LYS A 387 -20.71 0.45 -7.83
N ALA A 388 -21.59 0.21 -8.80
CA ALA A 388 -21.90 1.16 -9.87
C ALA A 388 -22.52 2.48 -9.38
N ASP A 389 -23.41 2.44 -8.38
CA ASP A 389 -24.03 3.65 -7.79
C ASP A 389 -22.97 4.47 -7.03
N ILE A 390 -22.13 3.78 -6.25
CA ILE A 390 -21.03 4.37 -5.49
C ILE A 390 -20.02 5.01 -6.44
N GLU A 391 -19.58 4.28 -7.47
CA GLU A 391 -18.67 4.81 -8.49
C GLU A 391 -19.26 6.03 -9.22
N LYS A 392 -20.53 6.00 -9.61
CA LYS A 392 -21.20 7.13 -10.28
C LYS A 392 -21.24 8.38 -9.39
N ARG A 393 -21.36 8.18 -8.07
CA ARG A 393 -21.39 9.25 -7.06
C ARG A 393 -20.00 9.82 -6.76
N ILE A 394 -18.97 8.98 -6.60
CA ILE A 394 -17.61 9.41 -6.23
C ILE A 394 -16.72 9.74 -7.44
N PHE A 395 -17.06 9.27 -8.65
CA PHE A 395 -16.40 9.58 -9.91
C PHE A 395 -17.37 10.21 -10.92
N PRO A 396 -17.95 11.39 -10.63
CA PRO A 396 -18.97 12.03 -11.46
C PRO A 396 -18.44 12.54 -12.81
N ARG A 397 -17.11 12.53 -13.04
CA ARG A 397 -16.47 12.98 -14.27
C ARG A 397 -15.69 11.83 -14.90
N THR A 398 -15.78 11.72 -16.22
CA THR A 398 -14.87 10.92 -17.03
C THR A 398 -14.26 11.83 -18.10
N TYR A 399 -12.93 11.97 -18.07
CA TYR A 399 -12.17 12.67 -19.10
C TYR A 399 -11.53 11.64 -20.03
N SER A 400 -11.61 11.89 -21.33
CA SER A 400 -11.14 10.97 -22.38
C SER A 400 -10.14 11.69 -23.25
N TYR A 401 -9.02 11.01 -23.54
CA TYR A 401 -7.92 11.51 -24.36
C TYR A 401 -7.44 10.44 -25.33
N ASP A 402 -6.65 10.86 -26.32
CA ASP A 402 -6.05 10.01 -27.35
C ASP A 402 -7.08 9.12 -28.05
N LYS A 403 -8.23 9.70 -28.43
CA LYS A 403 -9.41 8.99 -29.01
C LYS A 403 -10.01 7.93 -28.09
N GLY A 404 -9.85 8.08 -26.78
CA GLY A 404 -10.33 7.14 -25.77
C GLY A 404 -9.34 6.04 -25.40
N ALA A 405 -8.09 6.11 -25.88
CA ALA A 405 -7.00 5.25 -25.41
C ALA A 405 -6.54 5.59 -23.97
N ILE A 406 -6.90 6.78 -23.45
CA ILE A 406 -6.77 7.11 -22.01
C ILE A 406 -8.12 7.62 -21.48
N LYS A 407 -8.60 7.04 -20.38
CA LYS A 407 -9.86 7.40 -19.71
C LYS A 407 -9.64 7.62 -18.23
N VAL A 408 -9.93 8.83 -17.73
CA VAL A 408 -9.75 9.20 -16.32
C VAL A 408 -11.10 9.38 -15.65
N ARG A 409 -11.43 8.51 -14.69
CA ARG A 409 -12.64 8.58 -13.84
C ARG A 409 -12.29 9.26 -12.52
N THR A 410 -12.97 10.35 -12.18
CA THR A 410 -12.61 11.16 -10.99
C THR A 410 -13.73 12.11 -10.53
N ALA A 411 -13.55 12.70 -9.35
CA ALA A 411 -14.22 13.95 -8.93
C ALA A 411 -13.32 15.20 -9.05
N LEU A 412 -12.03 15.04 -9.36
CA LEU A 412 -11.07 16.14 -9.55
C LEU A 412 -11.46 17.02 -10.75
N ASP A 413 -10.95 18.25 -10.76
CA ASP A 413 -11.22 19.20 -11.86
C ASP A 413 -10.42 18.91 -13.12
N ARG A 414 -10.81 19.58 -14.20
CA ARG A 414 -10.23 19.36 -15.51
C ARG A 414 -8.75 19.77 -15.57
N ALA A 415 -8.40 20.89 -14.93
CA ALA A 415 -7.03 21.42 -14.96
C ALA A 415 -6.05 20.45 -14.29
N THR A 416 -6.44 19.87 -13.15
CA THR A 416 -5.67 18.82 -12.46
C THR A 416 -5.44 17.61 -13.38
N VAL A 417 -6.48 17.13 -14.07
CA VAL A 417 -6.33 15.95 -14.94
C VAL A 417 -5.59 16.27 -16.24
N ASP A 418 -5.73 17.48 -16.77
CA ASP A 418 -4.94 17.93 -17.94
C ASP A 418 -3.44 18.00 -17.60
N GLN A 419 -3.06 18.52 -16.42
CA GLN A 419 -1.67 18.49 -15.94
C GLN A 419 -1.10 17.07 -15.98
N LEU A 420 -1.80 16.11 -15.37
CA LEU A 420 -1.39 14.71 -15.36
C LEU A 420 -1.35 14.09 -16.77
N TYR A 421 -2.29 14.47 -17.64
CA TYR A 421 -2.27 14.05 -19.03
C TYR A 421 -1.03 14.58 -19.77
N TYR A 422 -0.65 15.84 -19.62
CA TYR A 422 0.58 16.37 -20.21
C TYR A 422 1.84 15.79 -19.58
N ALA A 423 1.84 15.50 -18.27
CA ALA A 423 2.90 14.77 -17.59
C ALA A 423 3.14 13.38 -18.22
N SER A 424 2.05 12.64 -18.52
CA SER A 424 2.13 11.34 -19.22
C SER A 424 2.83 11.45 -20.59
N LYS A 425 2.73 12.60 -21.27
CA LYS A 425 3.37 12.81 -22.59
C LYS A 425 4.87 13.04 -22.49
N GLN A 426 5.34 13.69 -21.44
CA GLN A 426 6.77 13.80 -21.14
C GLN A 426 7.34 12.40 -20.84
N VAL A 427 6.71 11.67 -19.90
CA VAL A 427 7.09 10.29 -19.55
C VAL A 427 7.12 9.38 -20.79
N ARG A 428 6.04 9.36 -21.57
CA ARG A 428 5.95 8.53 -22.79
C ARG A 428 7.04 8.85 -23.81
N ALA A 429 7.40 10.12 -23.99
CA ALA A 429 8.43 10.50 -24.95
C ALA A 429 9.82 10.00 -24.52
N GLN A 430 10.20 10.20 -23.25
CA GLN A 430 11.49 9.73 -22.74
C GLN A 430 11.54 8.19 -22.69
N PHE A 431 10.45 7.53 -22.29
CA PHE A 431 10.32 6.07 -22.34
C PHE A 431 10.60 5.51 -23.75
N HIS A 432 10.00 6.09 -24.80
CA HIS A 432 10.24 5.64 -26.18
C HIS A 432 11.66 5.94 -26.68
N ARG A 433 12.38 6.94 -26.12
CA ARG A 433 13.82 7.14 -26.40
C ARG A 433 14.68 6.03 -25.80
N VAL A 434 14.40 5.63 -24.56
CA VAL A 434 15.12 4.54 -23.89
C VAL A 434 14.82 3.20 -24.56
N VAL A 435 13.55 2.88 -24.80
CA VAL A 435 13.14 1.60 -25.40
C VAL A 435 13.43 1.54 -26.90
N GLY A 436 13.63 2.69 -27.55
CA GLY A 436 14.04 2.80 -28.96
C GLY A 436 12.93 2.45 -29.97
N THR A 437 11.68 2.32 -29.53
CA THR A 437 10.53 2.06 -30.42
C THR A 437 9.24 2.56 -29.78
N VAL A 438 8.28 2.95 -30.63
CA VAL A 438 6.92 3.37 -30.23
C VAL A 438 5.89 2.23 -30.36
N GLU A 439 6.30 1.06 -30.85
CA GLU A 439 5.43 -0.08 -31.09
C GLU A 439 5.27 -0.96 -29.83
N PRO A 440 4.02 -1.31 -29.44
CA PRO A 440 3.77 -2.19 -28.31
C PRO A 440 4.33 -3.59 -28.55
N LEU A 441 4.36 -4.40 -27.50
CA LEU A 441 4.68 -5.82 -27.64
C LEU A 441 3.62 -6.53 -28.51
N ALA A 442 4.08 -7.51 -29.29
CA ALA A 442 3.19 -8.29 -30.14
C ALA A 442 2.19 -9.08 -29.28
N GLY A 443 0.89 -8.80 -29.48
CA GLY A 443 -0.18 -9.46 -28.73
C GLY A 443 -0.65 -8.73 -27.47
N ASP A 444 -0.08 -7.58 -27.10
CA ASP A 444 -0.58 -6.80 -25.94
C ASP A 444 -2.06 -6.36 -26.14
N PRO A 445 -2.97 -6.73 -25.22
CA PRO A 445 -4.39 -6.37 -25.31
C PRO A 445 -4.69 -4.96 -24.79
N ASN A 446 -3.74 -4.30 -24.09
CA ASN A 446 -3.97 -3.11 -23.26
C ASN A 446 -4.08 -1.79 -24.04
N THR A 447 -4.97 -1.77 -25.04
CA THR A 447 -5.19 -0.66 -25.97
C THR A 447 -5.90 0.57 -25.37
N THR A 448 -6.45 0.46 -24.16
CA THR A 448 -7.08 1.57 -23.42
C THR A 448 -6.62 1.54 -21.98
N LEU A 449 -5.89 2.57 -21.57
CA LEU A 449 -5.56 2.84 -20.18
C LEU A 449 -6.75 3.48 -19.46
N ASN A 450 -7.19 2.86 -18.37
CA ASN A 450 -8.17 3.40 -17.45
C ASN A 450 -7.44 3.94 -16.22
N ILE A 451 -7.87 5.09 -15.72
CA ILE A 451 -7.25 5.76 -14.58
C ILE A 451 -8.36 6.15 -13.61
N VAL A 452 -8.24 5.75 -12.35
CA VAL A 452 -9.21 6.06 -11.30
C VAL A 452 -8.54 6.95 -10.26
N LEU A 453 -8.93 8.23 -10.24
CA LEU A 453 -8.36 9.22 -9.33
C LEU A 453 -9.38 9.55 -8.23
N TYR A 454 -9.13 9.03 -7.02
CA TYR A 454 -9.90 9.35 -5.81
C TYR A 454 -9.61 10.80 -5.37
N ALA A 455 -10.63 11.47 -4.80
CA ALA A 455 -10.53 12.88 -4.44
C ALA A 455 -9.66 13.16 -3.20
N SER A 456 -9.40 12.14 -2.39
CA SER A 456 -8.54 12.20 -1.20
C SER A 456 -7.99 10.83 -0.84
N ARG A 457 -6.95 10.80 0.03
CA ARG A 457 -6.49 9.57 0.68
C ARG A 457 -7.61 8.83 1.44
N ALA A 458 -8.47 9.58 2.14
CA ALA A 458 -9.58 9.00 2.89
C ALA A 458 -10.59 8.31 1.96
N ASP A 459 -10.90 8.90 0.80
CA ASP A 459 -11.76 8.26 -0.20
C ASP A 459 -11.12 6.98 -0.76
N TYR A 460 -9.79 6.97 -0.93
CA TYR A 460 -9.06 5.77 -1.34
C TYR A 460 -9.16 4.66 -0.28
N GLU A 461 -8.75 4.94 0.96
CA GLU A 461 -8.78 4.01 2.11
C GLU A 461 -10.19 3.45 2.40
N ILE A 462 -11.25 4.22 2.12
CA ILE A 462 -12.64 3.81 2.35
C ILE A 462 -13.23 3.06 1.15
N TYR A 463 -13.16 3.63 -0.06
CA TYR A 463 -13.91 3.11 -1.20
C TYR A 463 -13.12 2.11 -2.05
N HIS A 464 -11.78 2.15 -2.06
CA HIS A 464 -11.01 1.23 -2.89
C HIS A 464 -11.19 -0.24 -2.48
N PRO A 465 -11.13 -0.62 -1.18
CA PRO A 465 -11.40 -2.00 -0.76
C PRO A 465 -12.85 -2.43 -1.00
N LEU A 466 -13.81 -1.51 -0.87
CA LEU A 466 -15.24 -1.78 -1.14
C LEU A 466 -15.48 -2.08 -2.63
N LEU A 467 -14.89 -1.27 -3.52
CA LEU A 467 -15.10 -1.37 -4.96
C LEU A 467 -14.29 -2.52 -5.59
N THR A 468 -13.05 -2.72 -5.16
CA THR A 468 -12.10 -3.65 -5.83
C THR A 468 -11.79 -4.91 -5.01
N GLY A 469 -11.93 -4.87 -3.69
CA GLY A 469 -11.41 -5.90 -2.78
C GLY A 469 -9.91 -5.73 -2.43
N MET A 470 -9.21 -4.77 -3.05
CA MET A 470 -7.77 -4.58 -2.88
C MET A 470 -7.44 -3.65 -1.69
N GLY A 471 -6.25 -3.84 -1.11
CA GLY A 471 -5.74 -3.02 -0.02
C GLY A 471 -5.24 -1.64 -0.47
N THR A 472 -5.00 -0.75 0.49
CA THR A 472 -4.64 0.67 0.26
C THR A 472 -3.37 1.11 0.98
N ASN A 473 -2.49 0.16 1.32
CA ASN A 473 -1.20 0.43 1.98
C ASN A 473 -0.12 0.85 0.96
N ASN A 474 -0.47 1.72 0.03
CA ASN A 474 0.34 2.14 -1.12
C ASN A 474 -0.02 3.59 -1.54
N GLY A 475 0.80 4.17 -2.42
CA GLY A 475 0.56 5.49 -3.03
C GLY A 475 -0.34 5.45 -4.28
N GLY A 476 -0.48 4.27 -4.86
CA GLY A 476 -1.25 3.91 -6.03
C GLY A 476 -1.12 2.40 -6.28
N VAL A 477 -1.79 1.90 -7.32
CA VAL A 477 -1.54 0.56 -7.87
C VAL A 477 -2.05 0.47 -9.32
N TYR A 478 -1.21 -0.04 -10.23
CA TYR A 478 -1.57 -0.47 -11.58
C TYR A 478 -1.94 -1.95 -11.63
N ILE A 479 -3.11 -2.24 -12.19
CA ILE A 479 -3.59 -3.58 -12.50
C ILE A 479 -3.56 -3.76 -14.01
N GLU A 480 -2.57 -4.51 -14.49
CA GLU A 480 -2.36 -4.70 -15.93
C GLU A 480 -3.51 -5.45 -16.61
N ARG A 481 -4.11 -6.43 -15.93
CA ARG A 481 -5.30 -7.11 -16.42
C ARG A 481 -6.50 -6.15 -16.44
N GLY A 482 -6.73 -5.53 -17.59
CA GLY A 482 -7.71 -4.45 -17.78
C GLY A 482 -7.10 -3.04 -17.77
N ALA A 483 -5.77 -2.93 -17.81
CA ALA A 483 -5.00 -1.69 -17.90
C ALA A 483 -5.57 -0.56 -17.05
N THR A 484 -5.70 -0.79 -15.73
CA THR A 484 -6.32 0.18 -14.82
C THR A 484 -5.40 0.50 -13.66
N PHE A 485 -4.99 1.76 -13.50
CA PHE A 485 -4.37 2.21 -12.25
C PHE A 485 -5.29 3.07 -11.39
N TYR A 486 -5.08 2.96 -10.09
CA TYR A 486 -5.82 3.63 -9.04
C TYR A 486 -4.85 4.49 -8.23
N THR A 487 -5.16 5.77 -8.03
CA THR A 487 -4.40 6.63 -7.11
C THR A 487 -5.29 7.79 -6.60
N TYR A 488 -4.76 8.68 -5.77
CA TYR A 488 -5.59 9.63 -5.01
C TYR A 488 -4.97 11.02 -4.88
N GLN A 489 -5.77 12.09 -4.96
CA GLN A 489 -5.29 13.44 -4.66
C GLN A 489 -4.87 13.57 -3.18
N ARG A 490 -3.81 14.33 -2.92
CA ARG A 490 -3.08 14.34 -1.65
C ARG A 490 -2.49 15.69 -1.30
N ARG A 491 -2.35 15.95 -0.01
CA ARG A 491 -1.55 17.05 0.54
C ARG A 491 -0.13 16.55 0.81
N VAL A 492 0.89 17.31 0.43
CA VAL A 492 2.28 17.02 0.77
C VAL A 492 2.73 17.96 1.90
N PRO A 493 3.31 17.46 3.02
CA PRO A 493 3.60 16.06 3.36
C PRO A 493 2.46 15.33 4.14
N GLN A 494 1.27 15.91 4.29
CA GLN A 494 0.27 15.42 5.27
C GLN A 494 -0.49 14.16 4.85
N ASP A 495 -0.56 13.82 3.56
CA ASP A 495 -1.21 12.60 3.03
C ASP A 495 -0.24 11.66 2.29
N SER A 496 0.90 12.18 1.80
CA SER A 496 2.02 11.48 1.16
C SER A 496 3.27 12.38 1.21
N THR A 497 4.49 11.82 1.09
CA THR A 497 5.70 12.62 0.79
C THR A 497 5.78 13.04 -0.68
N LEU A 498 5.08 12.32 -1.56
CA LEU A 498 5.08 12.51 -3.00
C LEU A 498 3.81 13.25 -3.45
N THR A 499 3.92 13.99 -4.54
CA THR A 499 2.79 14.67 -5.19
C THR A 499 1.83 13.68 -5.87
N LEU A 500 0.68 14.19 -6.34
CA LEU A 500 -0.20 13.40 -7.22
C LEU A 500 0.46 13.16 -8.58
N GLU A 501 1.23 14.13 -9.09
CA GLU A 501 1.92 13.99 -10.38
C GLU A 501 2.98 12.90 -10.34
N GLU A 502 3.85 12.88 -9.32
CA GLU A 502 4.90 11.87 -9.17
C GLU A 502 4.34 10.44 -9.24
N LEU A 503 3.44 10.09 -8.34
CA LEU A 503 2.88 8.73 -8.35
C LEU A 503 1.97 8.47 -9.55
N PHE A 504 1.33 9.48 -10.15
CA PHE A 504 0.66 9.28 -11.44
C PHE A 504 1.66 8.90 -12.54
N ARG A 505 2.82 9.55 -12.60
CA ARG A 505 3.88 9.23 -13.56
C ARG A 505 4.45 7.84 -13.28
N HIS A 506 4.72 7.50 -12.03
CA HIS A 506 5.13 6.16 -11.59
C HIS A 506 4.16 5.06 -12.05
N GLU A 507 2.87 5.15 -11.72
CA GLU A 507 1.86 4.15 -12.17
C GLU A 507 1.68 4.13 -13.69
N TYR A 508 1.88 5.26 -14.37
CA TYR A 508 1.88 5.33 -15.83
C TYR A 508 3.06 4.58 -16.45
N VAL A 509 4.22 4.53 -15.78
CA VAL A 509 5.38 3.74 -16.24
C VAL A 509 5.12 2.25 -16.07
N HIS A 510 4.42 1.81 -15.02
CA HIS A 510 3.99 0.40 -14.90
C HIS A 510 3.10 -0.01 -16.09
N TYR A 511 2.19 0.87 -16.54
CA TYR A 511 1.45 0.68 -17.79
C TYR A 511 2.36 0.62 -19.03
N LEU A 512 3.37 1.49 -19.12
CA LEU A 512 4.31 1.47 -20.25
C LEU A 512 5.19 0.20 -20.26
N ASN A 513 5.64 -0.27 -19.10
CA ASN A 513 6.44 -1.49 -18.98
C ASN A 513 5.66 -2.72 -19.46
N GLY A 514 4.43 -2.93 -18.98
CA GLY A 514 3.58 -4.03 -19.45
C GLY A 514 3.28 -3.97 -20.96
N ARG A 515 2.93 -2.78 -21.47
CA ARG A 515 2.56 -2.59 -22.88
C ARG A 515 3.75 -2.65 -23.87
N PHE A 516 4.94 -2.23 -23.45
CA PHE A 516 6.07 -1.99 -24.36
C PHE A 516 7.39 -2.66 -23.96
N ALA A 517 7.53 -3.25 -22.77
CA ALA A 517 8.80 -3.80 -22.28
C ALA A 517 8.76 -5.28 -21.92
N VAL A 518 7.84 -5.70 -21.04
CA VAL A 518 7.82 -7.07 -20.46
C VAL A 518 6.68 -7.90 -21.06
N PRO A 519 6.96 -9.01 -21.77
CA PRO A 519 5.94 -9.90 -22.29
C PRO A 519 5.14 -10.64 -21.20
N GLY A 520 3.85 -10.86 -21.46
CA GLY A 520 2.95 -11.60 -20.57
C GLY A 520 2.04 -10.68 -19.76
N PHE A 521 1.79 -11.04 -18.50
CA PHE A 521 1.10 -10.21 -17.51
C PHE A 521 1.92 -10.14 -16.22
N PHE A 522 1.81 -9.04 -15.50
CA PHE A 522 2.44 -8.81 -14.21
C PHE A 522 2.10 -9.92 -13.21
N GLY A 523 3.14 -10.48 -12.57
CA GLY A 523 3.04 -11.61 -11.66
C GLY A 523 2.98 -12.99 -12.33
N GLU A 524 3.00 -13.10 -13.67
CA GLU A 524 2.84 -14.36 -14.40
C GLU A 524 4.10 -14.80 -15.18
N GLY A 525 4.34 -16.11 -15.23
CA GLY A 525 5.44 -16.69 -16.01
C GLY A 525 6.85 -16.45 -15.41
N PRO A 526 7.92 -16.63 -16.20
CA PRO A 526 9.30 -16.55 -15.71
C PRO A 526 9.71 -15.17 -15.18
N TRP A 527 9.17 -14.08 -15.73
CA TRP A 527 9.60 -12.72 -15.41
C TRP A 527 9.43 -12.36 -13.93
N TYR A 528 8.39 -12.85 -13.27
CA TYR A 528 8.04 -12.48 -11.89
C TYR A 528 8.39 -13.54 -10.83
N GLN A 529 9.08 -14.61 -11.22
CA GLN A 529 9.54 -15.63 -10.26
C GLN A 529 10.74 -15.14 -9.44
N GLY A 530 10.60 -15.15 -8.10
CA GLY A 530 11.68 -14.81 -7.18
C GLY A 530 12.12 -13.35 -7.28
N ASP A 531 11.18 -12.42 -7.40
CA ASP A 531 11.41 -10.97 -7.51
C ASP A 531 12.35 -10.56 -8.66
N ARG A 532 12.42 -11.36 -9.74
CA ARG A 532 13.34 -11.13 -10.86
C ARG A 532 13.22 -9.73 -11.44
N THR A 533 12.03 -9.25 -11.78
CA THR A 533 11.83 -7.89 -12.33
C THR A 533 11.59 -6.82 -11.27
N THR A 534 11.37 -7.16 -10.00
CA THR A 534 10.94 -6.21 -8.94
C THR A 534 11.80 -4.94 -8.87
N ALA A 535 13.13 -5.05 -8.94
CA ALA A 535 14.04 -3.90 -8.97
C ALA A 535 13.96 -3.09 -10.29
N MET A 536 13.63 -3.73 -11.40
CA MET A 536 13.47 -3.11 -12.72
C MET A 536 12.12 -2.41 -12.84
N ASP A 537 11.01 -3.07 -12.50
CA ASP A 537 9.67 -2.51 -12.60
C ASP A 537 9.58 -1.22 -11.77
N GLU A 538 9.90 -1.31 -10.47
CA GLU A 538 9.76 -0.20 -9.54
C GLU A 538 10.85 0.86 -9.71
N GLY A 539 12.10 0.42 -9.93
CA GLY A 539 13.18 1.36 -10.20
C GLY A 539 12.95 2.17 -11.48
N SER A 540 12.47 1.53 -12.55
CA SER A 540 12.18 2.24 -13.81
C SER A 540 10.98 3.18 -13.67
N ALA A 541 9.96 2.80 -12.88
CA ALA A 541 8.85 3.69 -12.55
C ALA A 541 9.30 4.94 -11.77
N GLU A 542 10.16 4.77 -10.76
CA GLU A 542 10.74 5.90 -10.02
C GLU A 542 11.66 6.78 -10.87
N PHE A 543 12.40 6.19 -11.81
CA PHE A 543 13.30 6.87 -12.75
C PHE A 543 12.54 7.68 -13.80
N PHE A 544 11.62 7.05 -14.54
CA PHE A 544 10.88 7.72 -15.62
C PHE A 544 9.90 8.78 -15.09
N ASP A 545 9.53 8.76 -13.81
CA ASP A 545 8.85 9.89 -13.15
C ASP A 545 9.64 11.22 -13.36
N GLY A 546 10.97 11.18 -13.34
CA GLY A 546 11.84 12.33 -13.60
C GLY A 546 11.82 12.88 -15.04
N SER A 547 11.00 12.32 -15.94
CA SER A 547 10.96 12.71 -17.36
C SER A 547 10.57 14.18 -17.57
N THR A 548 11.36 14.89 -18.36
CA THR A 548 11.09 16.28 -18.77
C THR A 548 10.73 16.36 -20.25
N ARG A 549 10.33 17.55 -20.72
CA ARG A 549 10.05 17.81 -22.15
C ARG A 549 11.34 17.79 -22.98
N ASP A 550 12.34 18.55 -22.54
CA ASP A 550 13.47 19.08 -23.32
C ASP A 550 14.85 18.93 -22.64
N ASN A 551 14.93 18.24 -21.51
CA ASN A 551 16.17 18.02 -20.76
C ASN A 551 16.28 16.57 -20.25
N GLY A 552 15.87 15.60 -21.10
CA GLY A 552 15.90 14.18 -20.77
C GLY A 552 15.10 13.81 -19.52
N ILE A 553 15.67 12.95 -18.67
CA ILE A 553 15.12 12.52 -17.39
C ILE A 553 16.03 13.09 -16.28
N ALA A 554 15.43 13.83 -15.34
CA ALA A 554 16.12 14.54 -14.28
C ALA A 554 16.07 13.78 -12.94
N VAL A 555 17.16 13.87 -12.18
CA VAL A 555 17.31 13.23 -10.86
C VAL A 555 16.26 13.75 -9.87
N ARG A 556 15.49 12.84 -9.28
CA ARG A 556 14.40 13.18 -8.36
C ARG A 556 14.85 13.40 -6.93
N ARG A 557 14.39 14.51 -6.36
CA ARG A 557 14.63 14.93 -4.97
C ARG A 557 14.15 13.90 -3.94
N SER A 558 13.00 13.28 -4.19
CA SER A 558 12.36 12.31 -3.30
C SER A 558 13.25 11.08 -3.08
N LEU A 559 13.81 10.52 -4.16
CA LEU A 559 14.67 9.33 -4.11
C LEU A 559 15.95 9.58 -3.31
N VAL A 560 16.62 10.71 -3.57
CA VAL A 560 17.85 11.09 -2.88
C VAL A 560 17.59 11.39 -1.40
N LYS A 561 16.46 12.03 -1.05
CA LYS A 561 16.03 12.18 0.35
C LYS A 561 15.75 10.84 1.04
N GLY A 562 15.24 9.85 0.30
CA GLY A 562 15.07 8.48 0.80
C GLY A 562 16.40 7.79 1.13
N ILE A 563 17.44 7.96 0.31
CA ILE A 563 18.80 7.43 0.57
C ILE A 563 19.46 8.13 1.78
N ILE A 564 19.26 9.44 1.92
CA ILE A 564 19.72 10.19 3.10
C ILE A 564 19.03 9.66 4.37
N ALA A 565 17.72 9.42 4.31
CA ALA A 565 16.96 8.88 5.45
C ALA A 565 17.39 7.44 5.84
N ASP A 566 17.62 6.58 4.84
CA ASP A 566 18.11 5.20 5.03
C ASP A 566 19.51 5.15 5.69
N THR A 567 20.38 6.08 5.33
CA THR A 567 21.77 6.14 5.85
C THR A 567 21.95 7.01 7.10
N ALA A 568 20.93 7.75 7.53
CA ALA A 568 20.99 8.64 8.71
C ALA A 568 21.36 7.94 10.02
N GLY A 569 21.10 6.64 10.14
CA GLY A 569 21.50 5.81 11.29
C GLY A 569 22.94 5.28 11.23
N GLY A 570 23.73 5.64 10.22
CA GLY A 570 25.08 5.11 9.99
C GLY A 570 25.11 3.73 9.30
N GLY A 571 23.98 3.26 8.76
CA GLY A 571 23.90 2.05 7.96
C GLY A 571 24.52 2.21 6.57
N PRO A 572 25.05 1.14 5.95
CA PRO A 572 25.62 1.20 4.61
C PRO A 572 24.54 1.34 3.52
N ARG A 573 24.88 2.06 2.45
CA ARG A 573 24.09 2.11 1.20
C ARG A 573 23.90 0.70 0.62
N MET A 574 22.85 0.51 -0.18
CA MET A 574 22.72 -0.71 -0.97
C MET A 574 23.72 -0.69 -2.14
N SER A 575 24.44 -1.80 -2.34
CA SER A 575 25.24 -1.99 -3.55
C SER A 575 24.36 -2.27 -4.76
N ILE A 576 24.89 -2.08 -5.97
CA ILE A 576 24.24 -2.44 -7.23
C ILE A 576 23.82 -3.92 -7.22
N ASN A 577 24.66 -4.81 -6.69
CA ASN A 577 24.30 -6.22 -6.55
C ASN A 577 23.09 -6.43 -5.64
N ARG A 578 23.02 -5.73 -4.50
CA ARG A 578 21.92 -5.89 -3.55
C ARG A 578 20.62 -5.28 -4.10
N LEU A 579 20.67 -4.10 -4.72
CA LEU A 579 19.46 -3.45 -5.24
C LEU A 579 18.87 -4.21 -6.45
N LEU A 580 19.70 -4.78 -7.34
CA LEU A 580 19.21 -5.53 -8.52
C LEU A 580 18.69 -6.94 -8.19
N HIS A 581 18.95 -7.44 -6.98
CA HIS A 581 18.49 -8.74 -6.48
C HIS A 581 17.68 -8.60 -5.19
N ALA A 582 17.12 -7.41 -4.95
CA ALA A 582 16.26 -7.14 -3.79
C ALA A 582 14.94 -7.91 -3.90
N THR A 583 14.44 -8.39 -2.77
CA THR A 583 13.14 -9.07 -2.65
C THR A 583 12.19 -8.30 -1.75
N TYR A 584 10.88 -8.42 -1.96
CA TYR A 584 9.91 -7.77 -1.06
C TYR A 584 9.99 -8.32 0.36
N ASP A 585 10.20 -9.63 0.52
CA ASP A 585 10.33 -10.29 1.82
C ASP A 585 11.64 -9.93 2.55
N GLY A 586 12.73 -9.64 1.83
CA GLY A 586 14.06 -9.44 2.39
C GLY A 586 14.49 -7.98 2.58
N ASP A 587 14.16 -7.12 1.62
CA ASP A 587 14.53 -5.69 1.61
C ASP A 587 13.33 -4.74 1.73
N GLY A 588 12.09 -5.26 1.57
CA GLY A 588 10.87 -4.45 1.54
C GLY A 588 10.97 -3.35 0.48
N PHE A 589 10.48 -2.15 0.78
CA PHE A 589 10.54 -1.01 -0.14
C PHE A 589 11.93 -0.34 -0.20
N ARG A 590 12.92 -0.77 0.59
CA ARG A 590 14.21 -0.07 0.74
C ARG A 590 14.91 0.17 -0.60
N PHE A 591 14.82 -0.80 -1.51
CA PHE A 591 15.51 -0.78 -2.79
C PHE A 591 14.98 0.27 -3.78
N TYR A 592 13.74 0.77 -3.65
CA TYR A 592 13.11 1.66 -4.65
C TYR A 592 13.95 2.92 -4.90
N ASN A 593 14.41 3.60 -3.84
CA ASN A 593 15.27 4.78 -3.97
C ASN A 593 16.58 4.44 -4.73
N TYR A 594 17.18 3.30 -4.39
CA TYR A 594 18.46 2.87 -4.94
C TYR A 594 18.30 2.43 -6.40
N ALA A 595 17.23 1.72 -6.75
CA ALA A 595 16.93 1.31 -8.12
C ALA A 595 16.58 2.50 -9.02
N GLY A 596 15.73 3.43 -8.56
CA GLY A 596 15.44 4.66 -9.29
C GLY A 596 16.69 5.49 -9.56
N THR A 597 17.47 5.81 -8.52
CA THR A 597 18.74 6.55 -8.67
C THR A 597 19.81 5.80 -9.46
N PHE A 598 19.82 4.46 -9.43
CA PHE A 598 20.72 3.66 -10.28
C PHE A 598 20.34 3.76 -11.75
N PHE A 599 19.05 3.77 -12.10
CA PHE A 599 18.62 3.99 -13.48
C PHE A 599 18.78 5.44 -13.93
N GLU A 600 18.63 6.43 -13.05
CA GLU A 600 19.02 7.83 -13.33
C GLU A 600 20.53 7.94 -13.62
N PHE A 601 21.37 7.24 -12.87
CA PHE A 601 22.81 7.13 -13.11
C PHE A 601 23.13 6.44 -14.44
N LEU A 602 22.51 5.29 -14.73
CA LEU A 602 22.68 4.61 -16.02
C LEU A 602 22.22 5.51 -17.18
N TRP A 603 21.09 6.19 -17.07
CA TRP A 603 20.62 7.14 -18.08
C TRP A 603 21.64 8.26 -18.34
N ARG A 604 22.18 8.86 -17.26
CA ARG A 604 23.14 9.98 -17.37
C ARG A 604 24.47 9.52 -17.96
N ASP A 605 25.02 8.40 -17.51
CA ASP A 605 26.41 8.04 -17.75
C ASP A 605 26.59 6.85 -18.70
N HIS A 606 25.72 5.85 -18.63
CA HIS A 606 25.80 4.56 -19.36
C HIS A 606 24.47 4.17 -20.07
N PRO A 607 23.81 5.05 -20.86
CA PRO A 607 22.47 4.79 -21.39
C PRO A 607 22.39 3.52 -22.24
N ALA A 608 23.47 3.08 -22.89
CA ALA A 608 23.51 1.85 -23.65
C ALA A 608 23.31 0.60 -22.78
N LYS A 609 23.72 0.62 -21.50
CA LYS A 609 23.47 -0.44 -20.52
C LYS A 609 22.00 -0.50 -20.10
N LEU A 610 21.34 0.65 -19.99
CA LEU A 610 19.89 0.72 -19.74
C LEU A 610 19.09 0.23 -20.96
N GLN A 611 19.51 0.59 -22.17
CA GLN A 611 18.94 0.05 -23.40
C GLN A 611 19.17 -1.46 -23.54
N GLU A 612 20.28 -2.00 -23.06
CA GLU A 612 20.57 -3.44 -23.03
C GLU A 612 19.56 -4.20 -22.18
N MET A 613 19.24 -3.68 -20.99
CA MET A 613 18.18 -4.22 -20.13
C MET A 613 16.85 -4.32 -20.90
N TYR A 614 16.38 -3.21 -21.48
CA TYR A 614 15.11 -3.18 -22.23
C TYR A 614 15.13 -4.07 -23.49
N ARG A 615 16.28 -4.31 -24.12
CA ARG A 615 16.41 -5.29 -25.21
C ARG A 615 16.15 -6.72 -24.73
N HIS A 616 16.67 -7.13 -23.56
CA HIS A 616 16.41 -8.46 -23.00
C HIS A 616 14.93 -8.64 -22.61
N LEU A 617 14.31 -7.62 -21.99
CA LEU A 617 12.88 -7.64 -21.67
C LEU A 617 12.04 -7.86 -22.93
N ARG A 618 12.22 -7.01 -23.95
CA ARG A 618 11.45 -7.06 -25.20
C ARG A 618 11.71 -8.29 -26.07
N ALA A 619 12.84 -8.97 -25.87
CA ALA A 619 13.19 -10.21 -26.57
C ALA A 619 12.60 -11.46 -25.92
N ASP A 620 11.87 -11.33 -24.81
CA ASP A 620 11.43 -12.43 -23.94
C ASP A 620 12.62 -13.29 -23.44
N ASP A 621 13.71 -12.62 -23.02
CA ASP A 621 14.96 -13.24 -22.59
C ASP A 621 15.27 -13.01 -21.09
N PRO A 622 14.60 -13.75 -20.17
CA PRO A 622 14.91 -13.72 -18.74
C PRO A 622 16.36 -14.09 -18.41
N ALA A 623 16.99 -14.96 -19.21
CA ALA A 623 18.35 -15.45 -18.94
C ALA A 623 19.41 -14.38 -19.26
N GLY A 624 19.23 -13.65 -20.35
CA GLY A 624 20.06 -12.49 -20.69
C GLY A 624 19.84 -11.32 -19.73
N PHE A 625 18.61 -11.09 -19.28
CA PHE A 625 18.31 -10.11 -18.21
C PHE A 625 18.97 -10.50 -16.88
N ASP A 626 18.87 -11.76 -16.44
CA ASP A 626 19.57 -12.26 -15.24
C ASP A 626 21.10 -12.12 -15.41
N SER A 627 21.62 -12.40 -16.60
CA SER A 627 23.04 -12.20 -16.91
C SER A 627 23.43 -10.72 -16.86
N TRP A 628 22.58 -9.81 -17.34
CA TRP A 628 22.78 -8.36 -17.24
C TRP A 628 22.82 -7.90 -15.79
N ARG A 629 21.86 -8.34 -14.95
CA ARG A 629 21.83 -8.03 -13.50
C ARG A 629 23.11 -8.47 -12.80
N ASN A 630 23.56 -9.70 -13.07
CA ASN A 630 24.79 -10.25 -12.50
C ASN A 630 26.05 -9.48 -12.96
N ARG A 631 26.13 -9.06 -14.23
CA ARG A 631 27.23 -8.21 -14.73
C ARG A 631 27.25 -6.85 -14.05
N MET A 632 26.11 -6.17 -13.95
CA MET A 632 26.04 -4.87 -13.28
C MET A 632 26.36 -4.96 -11.79
N GLY A 633 25.88 -6.00 -11.10
CA GLY A 633 26.13 -6.20 -9.67
C GLY A 633 27.58 -6.54 -9.31
N SER A 634 28.32 -7.19 -10.22
CA SER A 634 29.72 -7.58 -9.99
C SER A 634 30.76 -6.55 -10.46
N ASP A 635 30.35 -5.50 -11.18
CA ASP A 635 31.23 -4.43 -11.66
C ASP A 635 31.58 -3.44 -10.53
N THR A 636 32.75 -3.63 -9.92
CA THR A 636 33.27 -2.76 -8.86
C THR A 636 33.58 -1.34 -9.34
N GLY A 637 33.89 -1.15 -10.63
CA GLY A 637 34.10 0.17 -11.22
C GLY A 637 32.79 0.93 -11.42
N LEU A 638 31.72 0.22 -11.79
CA LEU A 638 30.37 0.77 -11.85
C LEU A 638 29.83 1.14 -10.47
N GLN A 639 30.10 0.30 -9.45
CA GLN A 639 29.75 0.59 -8.06
C GLN A 639 30.39 1.90 -7.57
N GLN A 640 31.70 2.08 -7.79
CA GLN A 640 32.40 3.32 -7.42
C GLN A 640 31.84 4.57 -8.11
N GLN A 641 31.46 4.45 -9.39
CA GLN A 641 30.81 5.54 -10.13
C GLN A 641 29.41 5.86 -9.61
N TYR A 642 28.63 4.84 -9.24
CA TYR A 642 27.30 5.02 -8.66
C TYR A 642 27.38 5.65 -7.25
N ASP A 643 28.32 5.25 -6.41
CA ASP A 643 28.53 5.88 -5.10
C ASP A 643 28.94 7.36 -5.23
N ALA A 644 29.83 7.68 -6.17
CA ALA A 644 30.20 9.06 -6.48
C ALA A 644 29.05 9.87 -7.11
N PHE A 645 28.19 9.23 -7.92
CA PHE A 645 26.94 9.83 -8.41
C PHE A 645 26.04 10.23 -7.23
N LEU A 646 25.82 9.31 -6.28
CA LEU A 646 24.98 9.55 -5.11
C LEU A 646 25.54 10.67 -4.23
N ASP A 647 26.85 10.70 -3.97
CA ASP A 647 27.48 11.79 -3.21
C ASP A 647 27.26 13.15 -3.87
N ALA A 648 27.38 13.22 -5.20
CA ALA A 648 27.11 14.43 -5.95
C ALA A 648 25.62 14.86 -5.89
N GLN A 649 24.67 13.91 -5.96
CA GLN A 649 23.24 14.25 -5.88
C GLN A 649 22.83 14.66 -4.45
N ILE A 650 23.39 14.01 -3.42
CA ILE A 650 23.15 14.34 -2.01
C ILE A 650 23.62 15.77 -1.69
N ALA A 651 24.76 16.19 -2.26
CA ALA A 651 25.29 17.55 -2.07
C ALA A 651 24.39 18.66 -2.63
N ILE A 652 23.50 18.36 -3.58
CA ILE A 652 22.58 19.31 -4.23
C ILE A 652 21.10 18.96 -3.98
N VAL A 653 20.79 18.15 -2.96
CA VAL A 653 19.47 17.50 -2.81
C VAL A 653 18.28 18.46 -2.80
N ASP A 654 18.44 19.68 -2.27
CA ASP A 654 17.35 20.68 -2.23
C ASP A 654 17.14 21.44 -3.55
N ASP A 655 18.04 21.30 -4.53
CA ASP A 655 17.93 21.81 -5.89
C ASP A 655 17.43 20.75 -6.89
N LEU A 656 17.42 19.46 -6.51
CA LEU A 656 16.97 18.35 -7.35
C LEU A 656 15.51 18.45 -7.78
N PHE A 657 15.17 17.78 -8.88
CA PHE A 657 13.88 17.90 -9.55
C PHE A 657 12.71 17.37 -8.69
N VAL A 658 11.58 18.07 -8.76
CA VAL A 658 10.26 17.61 -8.31
C VAL A 658 9.31 17.85 -9.49
N PRO A 659 8.66 16.80 -10.04
CA PRO A 659 7.73 16.94 -11.15
C PRO A 659 6.58 17.90 -10.87
N ASP A 660 6.42 18.91 -11.72
CA ASP A 660 5.28 19.84 -11.76
C ASP A 660 5.07 20.29 -13.22
N THR A 661 4.16 19.62 -13.93
CA THR A 661 3.94 19.85 -15.36
C THR A 661 3.03 21.05 -15.61
N THR A 662 3.65 22.15 -16.07
CA THR A 662 2.91 23.24 -16.73
C THR A 662 2.51 22.84 -18.15
N PHE A 663 1.35 23.31 -18.61
CA PHE A 663 0.88 23.13 -19.99
C PHE A 663 0.15 24.38 -20.51
N VAL A 664 0.04 24.54 -21.83
CA VAL A 664 -0.79 25.59 -22.46
C VAL A 664 -2.24 25.11 -22.59
N PRO A 665 -3.24 25.81 -22.00
CA PRO A 665 -4.65 25.43 -22.13
C PRO A 665 -5.09 25.36 -23.60
N ASN A 666 -5.86 24.32 -23.96
CA ASN A 666 -6.12 24.00 -25.38
C ASN A 666 -6.73 25.18 -26.18
N GLY A 667 -7.68 25.91 -25.60
CA GLY A 667 -8.29 27.09 -26.24
C GLY A 667 -7.35 28.29 -26.44
N SER A 668 -6.19 28.32 -25.76
CA SER A 668 -5.17 29.36 -25.90
C SER A 668 -4.12 29.05 -26.98
N LEU A 669 -4.17 27.86 -27.59
CA LEU A 669 -3.22 27.43 -28.62
C LEU A 669 -3.38 28.22 -29.93
N LYS A 670 -2.26 28.52 -30.59
CA LYS A 670 -2.19 29.30 -31.83
C LYS A 670 -2.63 28.50 -33.05
N LEU A 671 -2.12 27.28 -33.18
CA LEU A 671 -2.28 26.41 -34.35
C LEU A 671 -3.38 25.37 -34.12
N SER A 672 -4.21 25.15 -35.14
CA SER A 672 -5.36 24.23 -35.12
C SER A 672 -5.32 23.15 -36.21
N THR A 673 -4.39 23.21 -37.17
CA THR A 673 -4.25 22.18 -38.22
C THR A 673 -2.84 21.58 -38.26
N PRO A 674 -2.68 20.30 -38.67
CA PRO A 674 -1.36 19.70 -38.87
C PRO A 674 -0.53 20.40 -39.96
N ALA A 675 -1.17 21.01 -40.96
CA ALA A 675 -0.49 21.73 -42.03
C ALA A 675 0.18 23.02 -41.51
N ASP A 676 -0.50 23.77 -40.65
CA ASP A 676 0.07 24.96 -40.00
C ASP A 676 1.23 24.58 -39.07
N VAL A 677 1.09 23.46 -38.34
CA VAL A 677 2.17 22.89 -37.52
C VAL A 677 3.36 22.51 -38.38
N GLN A 678 3.16 21.80 -39.49
CA GLN A 678 4.24 21.40 -40.39
C GLN A 678 4.97 22.62 -40.96
N SER A 679 4.22 23.65 -41.37
CA SER A 679 4.77 24.90 -41.89
C SER A 679 5.60 25.64 -40.83
N ALA A 680 5.05 25.84 -39.63
CA ALA A 680 5.74 26.52 -38.54
C ALA A 680 6.97 25.75 -38.03
N LEU A 681 6.87 24.43 -37.92
CA LEU A 681 7.99 23.56 -37.51
C LEU A 681 9.10 23.56 -38.57
N THR A 682 8.75 23.49 -39.85
CA THR A 682 9.70 23.59 -40.97
C THR A 682 10.42 24.94 -40.97
N ALA A 683 9.68 26.05 -40.81
CA ALA A 683 10.26 27.39 -40.77
C ALA A 683 11.22 27.60 -39.59
N ALA A 684 10.91 27.06 -38.41
CA ALA A 684 11.72 27.23 -37.21
C ALA A 684 12.98 26.33 -37.18
N THR A 685 12.85 25.09 -37.64
CA THR A 685 13.89 24.04 -37.46
C THR A 685 14.69 23.74 -38.73
N ALA A 686 14.18 24.13 -39.90
CA ALA A 686 14.61 23.66 -41.23
C ALA A 686 14.44 22.14 -41.49
N SER A 687 13.89 21.38 -40.54
CA SER A 687 13.45 20.00 -40.79
C SER A 687 12.23 19.99 -41.72
N ARG A 688 11.96 18.85 -42.39
CA ARG A 688 10.80 18.68 -43.27
C ARG A 688 9.96 17.47 -42.84
N PRO A 689 9.32 17.51 -41.66
CA PRO A 689 8.50 16.40 -41.18
C PRO A 689 7.19 16.31 -41.95
N THR A 690 6.56 15.14 -41.88
CA THR A 690 5.16 14.93 -42.26
C THR A 690 4.32 15.00 -41.01
N CYS A 691 3.41 15.96 -40.92
CA CYS A 691 2.51 16.12 -39.77
C CYS A 691 1.09 15.67 -40.09
N LYS A 692 0.49 14.90 -39.17
CA LYS A 692 -0.90 14.44 -39.23
C LYS A 692 -1.66 14.78 -37.95
N ASP A 693 -2.98 14.81 -38.03
CA ASP A 693 -3.84 14.94 -36.85
C ASP A 693 -3.84 13.59 -36.10
N GLY A 694 -3.72 13.64 -34.77
CA GLY A 694 -3.85 12.46 -33.91
C GLY A 694 -5.27 11.87 -33.93
N GLY A 695 -6.25 12.65 -34.36
CA GLY A 695 -7.65 12.30 -34.54
C GLY A 695 -8.49 12.43 -33.26
N ASP A 696 -7.95 13.01 -32.19
CA ASP A 696 -8.71 13.27 -30.96
C ASP A 696 -9.72 14.42 -31.20
N PRO A 697 -11.03 14.19 -31.04
CA PRO A 697 -12.06 15.19 -31.31
C PRO A 697 -12.19 16.23 -30.20
N GLY A 698 -11.78 15.93 -28.97
CA GLY A 698 -11.93 16.82 -27.82
C GLY A 698 -10.66 17.58 -27.48
N TYR A 699 -9.51 16.89 -27.45
CA TYR A 699 -8.20 17.42 -27.14
C TYR A 699 -7.28 17.18 -28.33
N GLY A 700 -7.39 18.06 -29.33
CA GLY A 700 -6.67 17.93 -30.60
C GLY A 700 -5.16 17.81 -30.39
N ARG A 701 -4.51 16.97 -31.21
CA ARG A 701 -3.06 16.76 -31.19
C ARG A 701 -2.54 16.56 -32.59
N PHE A 702 -1.28 16.93 -32.81
CA PHE A 702 -0.53 16.58 -34.01
C PHE A 702 0.49 15.49 -33.70
N VAL A 703 0.85 14.71 -34.72
CA VAL A 703 2.04 13.87 -34.74
C VAL A 703 2.82 14.23 -35.99
N CYS A 704 4.06 14.68 -35.82
CA CYS A 704 5.00 15.01 -36.88
C CYS A 704 6.14 13.98 -36.88
N THR A 705 6.27 13.22 -37.96
CA THR A 705 7.35 12.25 -38.13
C THR A 705 8.33 12.69 -39.22
N GLY A 706 9.60 12.37 -39.05
CA GLY A 706 10.64 12.70 -40.01
C GLY A 706 11.94 12.00 -39.67
N ARG A 707 13.03 12.41 -40.31
CA ARG A 707 14.37 11.88 -40.07
C ARG A 707 15.31 13.03 -39.74
N ILE A 708 16.13 12.84 -38.71
CA ILE A 708 17.11 13.81 -38.22
C ILE A 708 18.51 13.20 -38.28
N THR A 709 19.54 14.04 -38.34
CA THR A 709 20.94 13.59 -38.36
C THR A 709 21.73 14.35 -37.30
N ALA A 710 22.38 13.62 -36.41
CA ALA A 710 23.31 14.13 -35.42
C ALA A 710 24.75 14.06 -35.96
N ASN A 711 25.58 15.04 -35.59
CA ASN A 711 27.03 14.88 -35.69
C ASN A 711 27.48 14.01 -34.52
N LEU A 712 28.29 12.98 -34.78
CA LEU A 712 28.73 12.06 -33.75
C LEU A 712 30.12 12.47 -33.25
N SER A 713 30.22 12.76 -31.96
CA SER A 713 31.46 13.09 -31.27
C SER A 713 32.32 11.84 -31.03
N ASN A 714 31.69 10.69 -30.80
CA ASN A 714 32.34 9.38 -30.76
C ASN A 714 31.39 8.25 -31.22
N SER A 715 31.42 7.92 -32.51
CA SER A 715 30.63 6.81 -33.07
C SER A 715 31.04 5.41 -32.57
N GLY A 716 32.18 5.28 -31.88
CA GLY A 716 32.60 4.03 -31.24
C GLY A 716 32.00 3.81 -29.85
N SER A 717 31.33 4.82 -29.27
CA SER A 717 30.65 4.73 -27.98
C SER A 717 29.12 4.78 -28.19
N PRO A 718 28.39 3.67 -27.97
CA PRO A 718 26.93 3.67 -28.04
C PRO A 718 26.29 4.68 -27.07
N ASP A 719 26.90 4.89 -25.90
CA ASP A 719 26.47 5.88 -24.92
C ASP A 719 26.54 7.31 -25.48
N GLN A 720 27.65 7.64 -26.15
CA GLN A 720 27.83 8.96 -26.75
C GLN A 720 26.95 9.16 -27.98
N VAL A 721 26.79 8.13 -28.83
CA VAL A 721 25.87 8.17 -29.98
C VAL A 721 24.43 8.46 -29.54
N PHE A 722 23.99 7.87 -28.43
CA PHE A 722 22.67 8.16 -27.86
C PHE A 722 22.58 9.62 -27.38
N LYS A 723 23.58 10.12 -26.65
CA LYS A 723 23.63 11.50 -26.14
C LYS A 723 23.65 12.53 -27.28
N ASP A 724 24.55 12.36 -28.25
CA ASP A 724 24.66 13.22 -29.45
C ASP A 724 23.32 13.31 -30.19
N MET A 725 22.57 12.19 -30.31
CA MET A 725 21.24 12.17 -30.93
C MET A 725 20.16 12.81 -30.06
N ALA A 726 20.15 12.56 -28.75
CA ALA A 726 19.20 13.16 -27.82
C ALA A 726 19.33 14.70 -27.79
N GLU A 727 20.55 15.21 -27.62
CA GLU A 727 20.87 16.64 -27.68
C GLU A 727 20.50 17.25 -29.04
N THR A 728 20.73 16.51 -30.13
CA THR A 728 20.32 16.94 -31.48
C THR A 728 18.80 17.06 -31.59
N VAL A 729 18.02 16.10 -31.07
CA VAL A 729 16.55 16.15 -31.09
C VAL A 729 16.03 17.29 -30.22
N ASP A 730 16.54 17.43 -29.00
CA ASP A 730 16.09 18.45 -28.05
C ASP A 730 16.39 19.86 -28.57
N TYR A 731 17.62 20.13 -29.00
CA TYR A 731 17.97 21.45 -29.53
C TYR A 731 17.29 21.75 -30.88
N PHE A 732 17.43 20.85 -31.88
CA PHE A 732 17.00 21.17 -33.25
C PHE A 732 15.51 21.05 -33.48
N LEU A 733 14.78 20.21 -32.72
CA LEU A 733 13.32 20.04 -32.89
C LEU A 733 12.51 20.68 -31.77
N LEU A 734 12.92 20.57 -30.50
CA LEU A 734 12.12 21.09 -29.38
C LEU A 734 12.40 22.56 -29.09
N ASP A 735 13.65 22.95 -28.89
CA ASP A 735 13.99 24.32 -28.46
C ASP A 735 13.85 25.33 -29.59
N ARG A 736 14.34 25.00 -30.79
CA ARG A 736 14.17 25.85 -31.97
C ARG A 736 12.70 26.05 -32.37
N ALA A 737 11.84 25.07 -32.12
CA ALA A 737 10.40 25.20 -32.42
C ALA A 737 9.62 25.99 -31.35
N LYS A 738 9.99 25.84 -30.07
CA LYS A 738 9.33 26.48 -28.90
C LYS A 738 8.87 27.93 -29.12
N PRO A 739 9.68 28.87 -29.67
CA PRO A 739 9.24 30.26 -29.87
C PRO A 739 8.29 30.49 -31.07
N ALA A 740 8.16 29.55 -32.02
CA ALA A 740 7.39 29.77 -33.26
C ALA A 740 5.86 29.74 -33.05
N ALA A 741 5.39 28.92 -32.09
CA ALA A 741 4.01 28.82 -31.65
C ALA A 741 3.94 28.21 -30.25
N ASN A 742 2.99 28.66 -29.43
CA ASN A 742 2.79 28.11 -28.08
C ASN A 742 2.38 26.62 -28.08
N ASN A 743 1.86 26.08 -29.19
CA ASN A 743 1.71 24.64 -29.40
C ASN A 743 3.01 23.84 -29.20
N PHE A 744 4.17 24.44 -29.48
CA PHE A 744 5.47 23.80 -29.33
C PHE A 744 6.02 23.81 -27.90
N ALA A 745 5.39 24.58 -26.99
CA ALA A 745 5.72 24.54 -25.56
C ALA A 745 5.41 23.17 -24.94
N ASP A 746 4.36 22.49 -25.42
CA ASP A 746 3.92 21.17 -24.95
C ASP A 746 4.22 20.05 -25.98
N MET A 747 5.06 20.33 -26.98
CA MET A 747 5.55 19.33 -27.92
C MET A 747 6.65 18.50 -27.26
N ASN A 748 6.57 17.18 -27.41
CA ASN A 748 7.54 16.21 -26.93
C ASN A 748 7.99 15.33 -28.11
N CYS A 749 9.26 14.97 -28.20
CA CYS A 749 9.79 14.15 -29.29
C CYS A 749 10.48 12.88 -28.76
N SER A 750 10.31 11.77 -29.47
CA SER A 750 11.14 10.56 -29.33
C SER A 750 11.84 10.23 -30.65
N PHE A 751 12.84 9.35 -30.61
CA PHE A 751 13.61 8.91 -31.77
C PHE A 751 13.92 7.40 -31.67
N GLY A 752 14.09 6.75 -32.82
CA GLY A 752 14.46 5.33 -32.91
C GLY A 752 15.97 5.09 -32.81
N PRO A 753 16.46 3.88 -33.11
CA PRO A 753 17.90 3.58 -33.13
C PRO A 753 18.64 4.50 -34.10
N THR A 754 19.88 4.90 -33.74
CA THR A 754 20.70 5.76 -34.61
C THR A 754 21.51 4.93 -35.59
N GLU A 755 21.23 5.10 -36.89
CA GLU A 755 21.99 4.54 -37.99
C GLU A 755 23.26 5.36 -38.21
N ILE A 756 24.39 4.86 -37.70
CA ILE A 756 25.72 5.47 -37.88
C ILE A 756 26.13 5.41 -39.36
N TRP A 757 26.53 6.54 -39.93
CA TRP A 757 27.00 6.62 -41.31
C TRP A 757 28.35 5.93 -41.47
N SER A 758 28.66 5.44 -42.68
CA SER A 758 29.95 4.79 -43.00
C SER A 758 31.19 5.67 -42.75
N SER A 759 31.03 6.98 -42.61
CA SER A 759 32.10 7.92 -42.24
C SER A 759 32.43 7.95 -40.74
N GLY A 760 31.56 7.41 -39.88
CA GLY A 760 31.65 7.51 -38.41
C GLY A 760 31.43 8.92 -37.85
N LYS A 761 31.18 9.95 -38.68
CA LYS A 761 31.08 11.35 -38.24
C LYS A 761 29.66 11.82 -37.97
N ALA A 762 28.66 11.06 -38.40
CA ALA A 762 27.26 11.41 -38.30
C ALA A 762 26.42 10.13 -38.18
N GLY A 763 25.20 10.28 -37.64
CA GLY A 763 24.22 9.21 -37.58
C GLY A 763 22.82 9.77 -37.76
N SER A 764 21.93 9.02 -38.42
CA SER A 764 20.54 9.42 -38.63
C SER A 764 19.59 8.57 -37.80
N SER A 765 18.50 9.18 -37.34
CA SER A 765 17.40 8.46 -36.69
C SER A 765 16.05 9.01 -37.17
N ASP A 766 15.05 8.15 -37.22
CA ASP A 766 13.68 8.55 -37.43
C ASP A 766 13.09 9.07 -36.11
N PHE A 767 12.42 10.22 -36.16
CA PHE A 767 11.82 10.87 -35.00
C PHE A 767 10.30 10.95 -35.10
N SER A 768 9.65 11.05 -33.95
CA SER A 768 8.22 11.31 -33.79
C SER A 768 8.02 12.40 -32.74
N CYS A 769 7.44 13.52 -33.15
CA CYS A 769 7.12 14.66 -32.28
C CYS A 769 5.59 14.78 -32.13
N GLU A 770 5.11 14.81 -30.90
CA GLU A 770 3.69 14.87 -30.55
C GLU A 770 3.41 16.12 -29.69
N GLY A 771 2.40 16.90 -30.05
CA GLY A 771 2.00 18.11 -29.31
C GLY A 771 0.54 18.47 -29.54
N PRO A 772 -0.01 19.46 -28.80
CA PRO A 772 -1.43 19.80 -28.87
C PRO A 772 -1.79 20.69 -30.05
N LEU A 773 -3.03 20.56 -30.52
CA LEU A 773 -3.72 21.43 -31.48
C LEU A 773 -4.93 22.05 -30.79
N ARG A 774 -5.23 23.32 -31.10
CA ARG A 774 -6.49 23.95 -30.67
C ARG A 774 -7.68 23.19 -31.27
N ARG A 775 -8.71 22.95 -30.46
CA ARG A 775 -10.07 22.56 -30.88
C ARG A 775 -11.08 23.64 -30.53
#